data_AF-A0A258VZW6-F1
#
_entry.id   AF-A0A258VZW6-F1
#
_cell.length_a   1.000
_cell.length_b   1.000
_cell.length_c   1.000
_cell.angle_alpha   90.00
_cell.angle_beta   90.00
_cell.angle_gamma   90.00
#
_symmetry.space_group_name_H-M   'P 1'
#
loop_
_entity.id
_entity.type
_entity.pdbx_description
1 polymer ?
#
loop_
_entity_poly.entity_id
_entity_poly.type
_entity_poly.pdbx_seq_one_letter_code
_entity_poly.pdbx_strand_id
1 'polypeptide(L)'
;MNKFPLLLLMLVSLVEVAFAKPFYLTIRRDFSPSENPKLEVNYSVETPIYIKILEPEDKKQFIATQIDLRRAWKKPGYEYNPAHFMTLGFNEDRSNFDWIRTNLNYGVKKDLVDKLGGATDSPYLSPGKLGPEKLIQIPKGFKLRTEVVLNPEKQDAKKDFDVPGFEEYNSYMDSSRLNTKVVDLPKLPSGFYLIQVIQGNNEGQVVLAVNDVIGYMQRSADTLVYRVFNRQAKPIADAQVSVRNLAGNWVNDVKTDANGEVRIDNVKENDLLTVINSPQGTAIIDSEYFSTQVSFPDMYLFTDRPLYRDGDTVSFKGILRNLANGRSNLSPDKTGVKIEIYNTADSKVSASTTVKFTGFGTFDGSLKINSPDSPGVYRVVAKLSKIEHASEIRVKEYVKPIYFLKLMNDQETAKQGDTLKFRVQAERYAGGAPKIIMSYVNVYRNRVESSQWIDDAGMGETGSTVTYGDDGSKGARSMAPETIVANQEIKFDEKGFADFEVKIPGNLPGPKNLNYSYKVEVYSQDADDNVIYGSKSFFDLASEVSTQARFNKIVVETGKEAILTVMSKTVSGKAMPDIDGEVKYFLGDKTIQTKKIKTNAKGVAKVDLPEDANLVGEMRAEVTLWDKKRNPDKQFADIVLVGKTPGVSAVNNDEIRLLTNQAEVGQNETIKIFVAMPDKWGAAGSNSGQVFLTLAGNKIFKTQVIPANGRSFWINEKVLAEYGNQIYFVISYAHPERGWIEKRAPFKILDPDKKLKVQWISKTDNVIPGAEQKIKFKIANSAGKPVKAEVALAVVDQAVLDLQPEFRPKLDDFFYPMTRLNLMSFYSSHFQGYGYGEQIAKLFKPNHVLAANKNQSKPMDIKDTAFWKANIVTNEAGEAEVKFNMPGNQTIWRVTAVVVDKEGRFGESTTQFKSQLPVSLLVGYPPFLRSTDKSRIRVNITGNEITQETPVKYSAQSENNDIFTFTGKTDLSISLKPKQQVSENLNITVGDVGKGSMTSFIGTLEFNKAKLGFKDSIRILPKATLVNDYYFPEASSFKLAFEKDEKAQGLELSVYNDFTSILFSNMEWMVQYPYGCVEQTLDTTLSNKVISDVLQSYKSKGAKLTDVQEKVLKAATDNAGIGFKRLAQFQAKTGGFGWFADSGESDLNMTLLVMMNLALSERVTFISLYDFRVTYDWLTTKNILPGSPQGIVLSFIESVFVRKY
;
A
#
# COMPACT_ATOMS: atom_id res chain seq x y z
N MET A 1 77.58 12.93 -5.62
CA MET A 1 77.45 11.95 -6.72
C MET A 1 75.95 11.69 -6.88
N ASN A 2 75.28 12.20 -7.92
CA ASN A 2 75.16 11.66 -9.28
C ASN A 2 74.06 10.57 -9.44
N LYS A 3 72.89 11.00 -9.93
CA LYS A 3 71.99 10.34 -10.93
C LYS A 3 71.36 8.97 -10.57
N PHE A 4 70.17 8.54 -11.04
CA PHE A 4 69.10 9.13 -11.88
C PHE A 4 67.72 8.49 -11.46
N PRO A 5 66.54 8.65 -12.13
CA PRO A 5 65.42 9.32 -11.44
C PRO A 5 64.02 8.69 -11.65
N LEU A 6 62.99 9.45 -11.23
CA LEU A 6 61.62 9.68 -11.77
C LEU A 6 60.94 8.71 -12.78
N LEU A 7 59.60 8.72 -12.73
CA LEU A 7 58.60 7.90 -13.47
C LEU A 7 58.51 6.45 -12.94
N LEU A 8 57.34 5.81 -12.93
CA LEU A 8 56.15 6.06 -13.76
C LEU A 8 54.86 6.27 -12.95
N LEU A 9 54.22 7.43 -13.12
CA LEU A 9 52.77 7.57 -12.91
C LEU A 9 52.07 7.11 -14.20
N MET A 10 50.85 6.58 -14.10
CA MET A 10 50.06 5.95 -15.17
C MET A 10 50.54 4.57 -15.65
N LEU A 11 49.84 3.52 -15.18
CA LEU A 11 49.32 2.49 -16.08
C LEU A 11 48.05 1.83 -15.49
N VAL A 12 47.04 2.66 -15.20
CA VAL A 12 45.66 2.18 -15.03
C VAL A 12 45.09 1.92 -16.42
N SER A 13 45.41 0.76 -16.99
CA SER A 13 44.78 0.21 -18.21
C SER A 13 45.14 -1.28 -18.33
N LEU A 14 44.31 -2.06 -19.03
CA LEU A 14 44.57 -3.46 -19.38
C LEU A 14 44.70 -4.45 -18.20
N VAL A 15 43.68 -4.48 -17.35
CA VAL A 15 43.13 -5.79 -16.95
C VAL A 15 42.03 -6.11 -17.97
N GLU A 16 42.22 -7.14 -18.79
CA GLU A 16 41.23 -7.53 -19.79
C GLU A 16 39.95 -8.03 -19.13
N VAL A 17 38.81 -7.45 -19.50
CA VAL A 17 37.50 -7.97 -19.10
C VAL A 17 37.26 -9.26 -19.87
N ALA A 18 37.26 -10.40 -19.18
CA ALA A 18 37.03 -11.70 -19.79
C ALA A 18 35.70 -11.72 -20.56
N PHE A 19 35.79 -11.99 -21.86
CA PHE A 19 34.75 -11.67 -22.84
C PHE A 19 33.41 -12.40 -22.61
N ALA A 20 32.33 -11.62 -22.56
CA ALA A 20 31.00 -12.11 -22.96
C ALA A 20 30.98 -12.37 -24.48
N LYS A 21 30.12 -13.28 -24.95
CA LYS A 21 29.97 -13.56 -26.39
C LYS A 21 29.47 -12.31 -27.14
N PRO A 22 30.00 -11.99 -28.35
CA PRO A 22 29.88 -10.66 -28.96
C PRO A 22 28.61 -10.41 -29.79
N PHE A 23 27.59 -11.27 -29.69
CA PHE A 23 26.39 -11.16 -30.54
C PHE A 23 25.09 -11.55 -29.81
N TYR A 24 23.96 -11.10 -30.38
CA TYR A 24 22.60 -11.38 -29.93
C TYR A 24 21.69 -11.67 -31.12
N LEU A 25 20.79 -12.66 -30.98
CA LEU A 25 19.95 -13.20 -32.05
C LEU A 25 18.46 -13.09 -31.68
N THR A 26 17.63 -12.63 -32.61
CA THR A 26 16.17 -12.55 -32.42
C THR A 26 15.41 -13.01 -33.66
N ILE A 27 14.35 -13.79 -33.44
CA ILE A 27 13.33 -14.13 -34.44
C ILE A 27 11.97 -13.67 -33.91
N ARG A 28 11.40 -12.64 -34.55
CA ARG A 28 10.25 -11.87 -34.02
C ARG A 28 8.87 -12.50 -34.24
N ARG A 29 8.74 -13.54 -35.07
CA ARG A 29 7.51 -14.34 -35.27
C ARG A 29 7.78 -15.66 -36.00
N ASP A 30 6.74 -16.49 -36.18
CA ASP A 30 6.73 -17.58 -37.14
C ASP A 30 6.49 -17.09 -38.59
N PHE A 31 6.76 -17.95 -39.58
CA PHE A 31 6.62 -17.61 -41.01
C PHE A 31 5.80 -18.66 -41.78
N SER A 32 5.14 -18.25 -42.86
CA SER A 32 4.60 -19.18 -43.87
C SER A 32 5.72 -19.68 -44.79
N PRO A 33 5.67 -20.91 -45.34
CA PRO A 33 6.60 -21.38 -46.39
C PRO A 33 6.63 -20.50 -47.65
N SER A 34 5.63 -19.63 -47.82
CA SER A 34 5.56 -18.64 -48.89
C SER A 34 6.44 -17.39 -48.65
N GLU A 35 6.95 -17.18 -47.43
CA GLU A 35 7.71 -16.00 -47.00
C GLU A 35 9.23 -16.27 -46.92
N ASN A 36 10.03 -15.19 -46.91
CA ASN A 36 11.43 -15.24 -46.48
C ASN A 36 11.46 -15.05 -44.95
N PRO A 37 11.99 -16.00 -44.16
CA PRO A 37 12.16 -15.81 -42.71
C PRO A 37 13.18 -14.71 -42.41
N LYS A 38 12.92 -13.89 -41.39
CA LYS A 38 13.82 -12.79 -41.01
C LYS A 38 14.52 -13.09 -39.68
N LEU A 39 15.86 -13.08 -39.72
CA LEU A 39 16.73 -13.19 -38.55
C LEU A 39 17.33 -11.81 -38.24
N GLU A 40 17.20 -11.35 -37.01
CA GLU A 40 17.87 -10.13 -36.55
C GLU A 40 19.15 -10.51 -35.79
N VAL A 41 20.29 -9.99 -36.27
CA VAL A 41 21.63 -10.26 -35.73
C VAL A 41 22.24 -8.95 -35.27
N ASN A 42 22.63 -8.90 -33.99
CA ASN A 42 23.38 -7.79 -33.40
C ASN A 42 24.81 -8.26 -33.10
N TYR A 43 25.84 -7.47 -33.40
CA TYR A 43 27.25 -7.84 -33.25
C TYR A 43 28.17 -6.63 -33.00
N SER A 44 29.32 -6.88 -32.37
CA SER A 44 30.34 -5.85 -32.05
C SER A 44 31.67 -5.97 -32.83
N VAL A 45 31.80 -6.92 -33.75
CA VAL A 45 33.06 -7.22 -34.47
C VAL A 45 32.83 -7.24 -35.98
N GLU A 46 33.76 -6.70 -36.77
CA GLU A 46 33.68 -6.60 -38.24
C GLU A 46 34.07 -7.89 -39.00
N THR A 47 34.23 -9.04 -38.33
CA THR A 47 34.58 -10.32 -38.98
C THR A 47 33.36 -11.05 -39.56
N PRO A 48 33.51 -11.84 -40.63
CA PRO A 48 32.38 -12.56 -41.26
C PRO A 48 31.62 -13.47 -40.29
N ILE A 49 30.29 -13.45 -40.42
CA ILE A 49 29.33 -14.19 -39.61
C ILE A 49 28.70 -15.29 -40.48
N TYR A 50 28.85 -16.55 -40.08
CA TYR A 50 28.30 -17.71 -40.77
C TYR A 50 26.99 -18.12 -40.11
N ILE A 51 25.91 -18.22 -40.89
CA ILE A 51 24.55 -18.51 -40.43
C ILE A 51 24.10 -19.84 -41.07
N LYS A 52 24.15 -20.92 -40.30
CA LYS A 52 23.75 -22.27 -40.73
C LYS A 52 22.30 -22.54 -40.35
N ILE A 53 21.50 -22.98 -41.31
CA ILE A 53 20.11 -23.39 -41.10
C ILE A 53 20.07 -24.92 -41.00
N LEU A 54 19.68 -25.44 -39.84
CA LEU A 54 19.73 -26.87 -39.51
C LEU A 54 18.30 -27.41 -39.29
N GLU A 55 17.96 -28.54 -39.90
CA GLU A 55 16.68 -29.23 -39.72
C GLU A 55 16.86 -30.48 -38.83
N PRO A 56 16.09 -30.66 -37.74
CA PRO A 56 16.18 -31.84 -36.89
C PRO A 56 15.56 -33.07 -37.56
N GLU A 57 16.20 -34.23 -37.40
CA GLU A 57 15.76 -35.49 -38.03
C GLU A 57 14.48 -36.06 -37.39
N ASP A 58 14.33 -35.95 -36.06
CA ASP A 58 13.06 -36.17 -35.35
C ASP A 58 12.64 -34.89 -34.62
N LYS A 59 11.48 -34.34 -35.00
CA LYS A 59 10.90 -33.11 -34.45
C LYS A 59 10.37 -33.29 -33.01
N LYS A 60 9.74 -34.42 -32.68
CA LYS A 60 9.19 -34.67 -31.32
C LYS A 60 10.33 -35.01 -30.35
N GLN A 61 11.36 -35.73 -30.79
CA GLN A 61 12.57 -35.97 -30.01
C GLN A 61 13.42 -34.70 -29.83
N PHE A 62 13.63 -33.89 -30.87
CA PHE A 62 14.33 -32.60 -30.75
C PHE A 62 13.67 -31.66 -29.72
N ILE A 63 12.35 -31.51 -29.78
CA ILE A 63 11.59 -30.73 -28.81
C ILE A 63 11.68 -31.35 -27.41
N ALA A 64 11.70 -32.69 -27.30
CA ALA A 64 11.85 -33.38 -26.02
C ALA A 64 13.26 -33.26 -25.40
N THR A 65 14.32 -33.13 -26.20
CA THR A 65 15.69 -32.93 -25.70
C THR A 65 16.00 -31.49 -25.31
N GLN A 66 15.14 -30.52 -25.67
CA GLN A 66 15.26 -29.16 -25.14
C GLN A 66 14.71 -29.09 -23.70
N ILE A 67 15.48 -28.45 -22.82
CA ILE A 67 15.11 -28.21 -21.41
C ILE A 67 14.03 -27.13 -21.31
N ASP A 68 14.22 -26.02 -22.04
CA ASP A 68 13.30 -24.89 -22.13
C ASP A 68 13.49 -24.24 -23.51
N LEU A 69 12.43 -24.19 -24.34
CA LEU A 69 12.46 -23.54 -25.67
C LEU A 69 12.36 -22.01 -25.60
N ARG A 70 11.91 -21.45 -24.48
CA ARG A 70 11.76 -20.01 -24.22
C ARG A 70 13.10 -19.39 -23.83
N ARG A 71 13.84 -20.11 -22.98
CA ARG A 71 15.05 -19.63 -22.30
C ARG A 71 16.07 -20.76 -22.18
N ALA A 72 16.91 -20.94 -23.20
CA ALA A 72 17.93 -21.99 -23.28
C ALA A 72 19.00 -22.00 -22.16
N TRP A 73 18.93 -21.07 -21.20
CA TRP A 73 19.80 -20.97 -20.02
C TRP A 73 19.08 -21.30 -18.68
N LYS A 74 17.78 -21.64 -18.70
CA LYS A 74 17.03 -21.97 -17.47
C LYS A 74 17.49 -23.33 -16.93
N LYS A 75 18.43 -23.30 -15.96
CA LYS A 75 18.90 -24.49 -15.25
C LYS A 75 17.71 -25.22 -14.59
N PRO A 76 17.64 -26.57 -14.64
CA PRO A 76 16.54 -27.31 -14.02
C PRO A 76 16.36 -26.98 -12.53
N GLY A 77 15.10 -26.87 -12.10
CA GLY A 77 14.76 -26.85 -10.69
C GLY A 77 15.10 -28.21 -10.07
N TYR A 78 16.03 -28.25 -9.12
CA TYR A 78 16.42 -29.47 -8.43
C TYR A 78 15.37 -29.85 -7.36
N GLU A 79 14.28 -30.48 -7.78
CA GLU A 79 13.47 -31.28 -6.87
C GLU A 79 13.89 -32.75 -7.01
N TYR A 80 14.29 -33.34 -5.87
CA TYR A 80 14.74 -34.72 -5.71
C TYR A 80 15.96 -35.13 -6.56
N ASN A 81 17.14 -34.69 -6.13
CA ASN A 81 18.39 -35.38 -6.42
C ASN A 81 18.90 -36.17 -5.19
N PRO A 82 18.57 -37.47 -5.04
CA PRO A 82 19.14 -38.32 -3.98
C PRO A 82 20.67 -38.39 -4.03
N ALA A 83 21.28 -38.18 -5.20
CA ALA A 83 22.72 -38.16 -5.32
C ALA A 83 23.37 -36.92 -4.65
N HIS A 84 22.62 -35.90 -4.24
CA HIS A 84 23.16 -34.87 -3.33
C HIS A 84 23.63 -35.46 -2.00
N PHE A 85 22.95 -36.51 -1.52
CA PHE A 85 23.36 -37.28 -0.33
C PHE A 85 24.31 -38.44 -0.66
N MET A 86 24.25 -39.01 -1.88
CA MET A 86 25.11 -40.15 -2.24
C MET A 86 26.50 -39.76 -2.78
N THR A 87 26.65 -38.63 -3.50
CA THR A 87 27.99 -38.03 -3.74
C THR A 87 28.56 -37.42 -2.46
N LEU A 88 27.72 -37.22 -1.43
CA LEU A 88 28.08 -37.06 -0.02
C LEU A 88 29.21 -38.01 0.46
N GLY A 89 29.15 -39.26 -0.02
CA GLY A 89 30.10 -40.33 0.24
C GLY A 89 30.22 -40.83 1.69
N PHE A 90 29.55 -40.18 2.66
CA PHE A 90 29.75 -40.34 4.12
C PHE A 90 31.20 -40.17 4.62
N ASN A 91 32.13 -39.78 3.74
CA ASN A 91 33.57 -39.65 4.00
C ASN A 91 34.12 -38.25 3.67
N GLU A 92 33.31 -37.37 3.05
CA GLU A 92 33.67 -35.96 2.81
C GLU A 92 33.17 -35.00 3.91
N ASP A 93 32.41 -35.49 4.91
CA ASP A 93 32.23 -34.72 6.15
C ASP A 93 33.54 -34.75 6.96
N ARG A 94 34.33 -33.69 6.79
CA ARG A 94 35.44 -33.35 7.67
C ARG A 94 35.11 -32.11 8.49
N SER A 95 34.29 -32.33 9.51
CA SER A 95 34.41 -31.71 10.86
C SER A 95 35.71 -30.92 11.07
N ASN A 96 35.55 -29.65 11.49
CA ASN A 96 36.62 -28.67 11.68
C ASN A 96 37.55 -28.99 12.87
N PHE A 97 38.34 -30.06 12.78
CA PHE A 97 39.36 -30.42 13.76
C PHE A 97 40.68 -29.62 13.65
N ASP A 98 40.71 -28.52 12.88
CA ASP A 98 41.93 -27.69 12.77
C ASP A 98 42.30 -26.99 14.10
N TRP A 99 41.36 -26.91 15.05
CA TRP A 99 41.63 -26.52 16.45
C TRP A 99 42.55 -27.54 17.17
N ILE A 100 42.47 -28.84 16.85
CA ILE A 100 43.40 -29.85 17.39
C ILE A 100 44.78 -29.69 16.73
N ARG A 101 44.81 -29.52 15.40
CA ARG A 101 46.07 -29.36 14.66
C ARG A 101 46.82 -28.08 15.05
N THR A 102 46.12 -27.00 15.38
CA THR A 102 46.75 -25.76 15.89
C THR A 102 47.28 -25.92 17.32
N ASN A 103 46.51 -26.49 18.25
CA ASN A 103 46.89 -26.63 19.66
C ASN A 103 47.96 -27.71 19.95
N LEU A 104 48.34 -28.55 18.98
CA LEU A 104 49.44 -29.51 19.15
C LEU A 104 50.83 -28.85 19.26
N ASN A 105 51.58 -29.24 20.30
CA ASN A 105 52.96 -28.83 20.57
C ASN A 105 53.89 -29.12 19.37
N TYR A 106 54.82 -28.20 19.12
CA TYR A 106 55.83 -28.26 18.05
C TYR A 106 56.62 -29.60 18.01
N GLY A 107 56.95 -30.19 19.16
CA GLY A 107 57.64 -31.48 19.23
C GLY A 107 56.83 -32.64 18.64
N VAL A 108 55.51 -32.67 18.91
CA VAL A 108 54.59 -33.70 18.38
C VAL A 108 54.38 -33.50 16.87
N LYS A 109 54.32 -32.24 16.40
CA LYS A 109 54.28 -31.93 14.97
C LYS A 109 55.52 -32.45 14.24
N LYS A 110 56.72 -32.30 14.82
CA LYS A 110 57.97 -32.76 14.20
C LYS A 110 58.01 -34.29 14.07
N ASP A 111 57.67 -35.01 15.13
CA ASP A 111 57.76 -36.48 15.16
C ASP A 111 56.73 -37.19 14.24
N LEU A 112 55.64 -36.50 13.86
CA LEU A 112 54.64 -36.99 12.89
C LEU A 112 55.05 -36.78 11.42
N VAL A 113 55.80 -35.73 11.10
CA VAL A 113 56.20 -35.42 9.71
C VAL A 113 57.11 -36.51 9.14
N ASP A 114 58.09 -36.97 9.94
CA ASP A 114 59.05 -38.01 9.53
C ASP A 114 58.42 -39.42 9.45
N LYS A 115 57.16 -39.59 9.92
CA LYS A 115 56.46 -40.90 9.98
C LYS A 115 55.27 -41.05 9.04
N LEU A 116 54.66 -39.95 8.58
CA LEU A 116 53.47 -39.98 7.71
C LEU A 116 53.74 -39.57 6.25
N GLY A 117 54.93 -39.05 5.96
CA GLY A 117 55.27 -38.51 4.64
C GLY A 117 54.78 -37.07 4.45
N GLY A 118 55.64 -36.23 3.89
CA GLY A 118 55.31 -34.83 3.64
C GLY A 118 54.22 -34.66 2.58
N ALA A 119 53.33 -33.69 2.77
CA ALA A 119 52.38 -33.30 1.74
C ALA A 119 53.13 -32.69 0.54
N THR A 120 53.06 -33.34 -0.61
CA THR A 120 53.60 -32.82 -1.88
C THR A 120 52.76 -31.65 -2.39
N ASP A 121 53.38 -30.73 -3.12
CA ASP A 121 52.70 -29.60 -3.74
C ASP A 121 51.48 -30.03 -4.56
N SER A 122 50.32 -29.42 -4.27
CA SER A 122 49.18 -29.48 -5.17
C SER A 122 49.49 -28.58 -6.37
N PRO A 123 49.59 -29.10 -7.60
CA PRO A 123 49.86 -28.27 -8.77
C PRO A 123 48.73 -27.25 -8.98
N TYR A 124 49.05 -26.16 -9.68
CA TYR A 124 48.07 -25.16 -10.11
C TYR A 124 46.83 -25.86 -10.68
N LEU A 125 45.67 -25.59 -10.08
CA LEU A 125 44.38 -25.89 -10.71
C LEU A 125 44.32 -25.07 -12.00
N SER A 126 44.59 -25.76 -13.11
CA SER A 126 44.43 -25.21 -14.45
C SER A 126 43.00 -24.71 -14.63
N PRO A 127 42.74 -23.69 -15.47
CA PRO A 127 41.39 -23.28 -15.80
C PRO A 127 40.54 -24.52 -16.12
N GLY A 128 39.39 -24.64 -15.44
CA GLY A 128 38.49 -25.78 -15.63
C GLY A 128 38.24 -25.97 -17.12
N LYS A 129 38.31 -27.24 -17.59
CA LYS A 129 38.21 -27.56 -19.02
C LYS A 129 37.09 -26.76 -19.65
N LEU A 130 37.37 -26.22 -20.84
CA LEU A 130 36.36 -25.66 -21.73
C LEU A 130 35.12 -26.56 -21.74
N GLY A 131 33.94 -25.95 -21.81
CA GLY A 131 32.70 -26.67 -22.09
C GLY A 131 32.84 -27.55 -23.34
N PRO A 132 31.95 -28.55 -23.53
CA PRO A 132 32.06 -29.55 -24.59
C PRO A 132 32.41 -28.91 -25.95
N GLU A 133 33.29 -29.57 -26.70
CA GLU A 133 33.94 -29.01 -27.89
C GLU A 133 32.96 -28.22 -28.76
N LYS A 134 33.32 -26.96 -29.06
CA LYS A 134 32.45 -26.00 -29.75
C LYS A 134 31.84 -26.65 -30.99
N LEU A 135 30.51 -26.60 -31.12
CA LEU A 135 29.77 -27.25 -32.20
C LEU A 135 29.84 -26.44 -33.50
N ILE A 136 31.06 -26.11 -33.94
CA ILE A 136 31.32 -25.52 -35.27
C ILE A 136 30.93 -26.52 -36.37
N GLN A 137 30.94 -27.82 -36.06
CA GLN A 137 30.36 -28.91 -36.85
C GLN A 137 28.84 -29.04 -36.63
N ILE A 138 28.15 -29.61 -37.61
CA ILE A 138 26.69 -29.85 -37.54
C ILE A 138 26.38 -30.77 -36.33
N PRO A 139 25.48 -30.37 -35.41
CA PRO A 139 25.08 -31.22 -34.29
C PRO A 139 24.46 -32.54 -34.73
N LYS A 140 24.76 -33.62 -34.01
CA LYS A 140 24.25 -34.97 -34.30
C LYS A 140 22.71 -35.00 -34.20
N GLY A 141 22.05 -35.54 -35.22
CA GLY A 141 20.58 -35.55 -35.33
C GLY A 141 20.01 -34.35 -36.10
N PHE A 142 20.85 -33.57 -36.79
CA PHE A 142 20.44 -32.46 -37.64
C PHE A 142 21.06 -32.54 -39.04
N LYS A 143 20.31 -32.05 -40.03
CA LYS A 143 20.72 -31.90 -41.42
C LYS A 143 20.89 -30.42 -41.76
N LEU A 144 22.06 -30.04 -42.28
CA LEU A 144 22.26 -28.71 -42.85
C LEU A 144 21.36 -28.53 -44.07
N ARG A 145 20.53 -27.48 -44.06
CA ARG A 145 19.66 -27.09 -45.17
C ARG A 145 20.33 -26.08 -46.09
N THR A 146 20.99 -25.09 -45.51
CA THR A 146 21.72 -24.04 -46.23
C THR A 146 22.61 -23.27 -45.25
N GLU A 147 23.59 -22.55 -45.78
CA GLU A 147 24.47 -21.66 -45.03
C GLU A 147 24.48 -20.28 -45.72
N VAL A 148 24.40 -19.22 -44.92
CA VAL A 148 24.40 -17.82 -45.37
C VAL A 148 25.58 -17.12 -44.70
N VAL A 149 26.45 -16.50 -45.49
CA VAL A 149 27.58 -15.71 -44.97
C VAL A 149 27.21 -14.24 -44.97
N LEU A 150 27.21 -13.64 -43.80
CA LEU A 150 26.98 -12.21 -43.59
C LEU A 150 28.32 -11.51 -43.37
N ASN A 151 28.63 -10.56 -44.23
CA ASN A 151 29.76 -9.64 -44.03
C ASN A 151 29.26 -8.36 -43.33
N PRO A 152 29.89 -7.95 -42.22
CA PRO A 152 29.70 -6.62 -41.66
C PRO A 152 30.09 -5.50 -42.64
N GLU A 153 29.32 -4.42 -42.65
CA GLU A 153 29.50 -3.25 -43.51
C GLU A 153 29.47 -1.96 -42.67
N LYS A 154 30.23 -0.94 -43.09
CA LYS A 154 30.30 0.36 -42.39
C LYS A 154 29.01 1.20 -42.44
N GLN A 155 27.95 0.66 -43.05
CA GLN A 155 26.63 1.27 -43.18
C GLN A 155 25.56 0.56 -42.32
N ASP A 156 25.94 -0.53 -41.63
CA ASP A 156 25.03 -1.27 -40.76
C ASP A 156 24.52 -0.39 -39.61
N ALA A 157 23.24 -0.52 -39.27
CA ALA A 157 22.57 0.49 -38.49
C ALA A 157 22.99 0.46 -37.02
N LYS A 158 23.53 1.59 -36.54
CA LYS A 158 23.58 1.91 -35.10
C LYS A 158 22.19 2.34 -34.64
N LYS A 159 21.42 1.38 -34.15
CA LYS A 159 20.18 1.62 -33.41
C LYS A 159 20.42 1.36 -31.92
N ASP A 160 19.64 2.02 -31.07
CA ASP A 160 19.58 1.64 -29.66
C ASP A 160 18.96 0.24 -29.50
N PHE A 161 19.37 -0.44 -28.43
CA PHE A 161 19.07 -1.84 -28.16
C PHE A 161 17.64 -2.02 -27.65
N ASP A 162 16.69 -2.11 -28.58
CA ASP A 162 15.26 -2.31 -28.36
C ASP A 162 14.92 -3.80 -28.13
N VAL A 163 15.14 -4.26 -26.88
CA VAL A 163 14.73 -5.58 -26.39
C VAL A 163 13.89 -5.41 -25.13
N PRO A 164 12.58 -5.71 -25.17
CA PRO A 164 11.68 -5.51 -24.03
C PRO A 164 12.17 -6.13 -22.73
N GLY A 165 12.28 -5.31 -21.68
CA GLY A 165 12.68 -5.75 -20.34
C GLY A 165 14.17 -5.67 -20.03
N PHE A 166 15.03 -5.19 -20.95
CA PHE A 166 16.44 -4.87 -20.66
C PHE A 166 16.72 -3.38 -20.39
N GLU A 167 15.71 -2.51 -20.55
CA GLU A 167 15.83 -1.04 -20.49
C GLU A 167 16.42 -0.49 -19.18
N GLU A 168 16.11 -1.08 -18.01
CA GLU A 168 16.66 -0.64 -16.71
C GLU A 168 18.20 -0.85 -16.60
N TYR A 169 18.84 -1.62 -17.49
CA TYR A 169 20.27 -1.94 -17.40
C TYR A 169 21.18 -1.05 -18.28
N ASN A 170 20.60 -0.16 -19.10
CA ASN A 170 21.32 0.67 -20.08
C ASN A 170 22.26 1.74 -19.47
N SER A 171 22.36 1.88 -18.14
CA SER A 171 23.31 2.78 -17.47
C SER A 171 24.75 2.26 -17.44
N TYR A 172 24.98 0.98 -17.74
CA TYR A 172 26.31 0.34 -17.67
C TYR A 172 26.82 -0.26 -18.99
N MET A 173 26.02 -0.24 -20.06
CA MET A 173 26.48 -0.63 -21.41
C MET A 173 26.24 0.50 -22.42
N ASP A 174 27.33 0.91 -23.06
CA ASP A 174 27.37 1.91 -24.13
C ASP A 174 26.75 1.32 -25.41
N SER A 175 25.48 1.64 -25.68
CA SER A 175 24.69 1.12 -26.81
C SER A 175 25.33 1.39 -28.17
N SER A 176 26.19 2.42 -28.27
CA SER A 176 26.81 2.86 -29.52
C SER A 176 27.82 1.88 -30.13
N ARG A 177 28.05 0.70 -29.51
CA ARG A 177 29.06 -0.30 -29.88
C ARG A 177 28.53 -1.56 -30.57
N LEU A 178 27.21 -1.72 -30.70
CA LEU A 178 26.61 -2.82 -31.45
C LEU A 178 26.07 -2.32 -32.80
N ASN A 179 26.27 -3.12 -33.84
CA ASN A 179 25.64 -2.93 -35.14
C ASN A 179 24.49 -3.93 -35.28
N THR A 180 23.33 -3.48 -35.78
CA THR A 180 22.15 -4.33 -36.01
C THR A 180 21.96 -4.60 -37.50
N LYS A 181 21.80 -5.87 -37.89
CA LYS A 181 21.50 -6.29 -39.27
C LYS A 181 20.36 -7.31 -39.30
N VAL A 182 19.33 -7.02 -40.10
CA VAL A 182 18.25 -7.98 -40.39
C VAL A 182 18.62 -8.73 -41.65
N VAL A 183 18.71 -10.06 -41.54
CA VAL A 183 19.03 -10.98 -42.63
C VAL A 183 17.75 -11.65 -43.11
N ASP A 184 17.42 -11.44 -44.38
CA ASP A 184 16.40 -12.23 -45.09
C ASP A 184 16.99 -13.63 -45.39
N LEU A 185 16.50 -14.65 -44.71
CA LEU A 185 16.83 -16.05 -44.96
C LEU A 185 16.03 -16.56 -46.18
N PRO A 186 16.55 -17.55 -46.92
CA PRO A 186 15.81 -18.17 -48.02
C PRO A 186 14.55 -18.88 -47.52
N LYS A 187 13.53 -18.99 -48.38
CA LYS A 187 12.27 -19.66 -48.07
C LYS A 187 12.49 -21.12 -47.66
N LEU A 188 11.80 -21.55 -46.60
CA LEU A 188 11.91 -22.91 -46.05
C LEU A 188 10.55 -23.63 -46.12
N PRO A 189 10.52 -24.97 -46.23
CA PRO A 189 9.30 -25.76 -46.06
C PRO A 189 8.72 -25.67 -44.64
N SER A 190 7.51 -26.22 -44.44
CA SER A 190 6.92 -26.32 -43.10
C SER A 190 7.75 -27.21 -42.15
N GLY A 191 8.35 -26.61 -41.13
CA GLY A 191 9.28 -27.25 -40.21
C GLY A 191 9.77 -26.35 -39.08
N PHE A 192 10.51 -26.96 -38.16
CA PHE A 192 11.34 -26.25 -37.19
C PHE A 192 12.77 -26.30 -37.66
N TYR A 193 13.48 -25.20 -37.50
CA TYR A 193 14.87 -25.05 -37.91
C TYR A 193 15.67 -24.45 -36.77
N LEU A 194 16.84 -25.02 -36.49
CA LEU A 194 17.82 -24.44 -35.59
C LEU A 194 18.75 -23.57 -36.42
N ILE A 195 18.74 -22.26 -36.15
CA ILE A 195 19.62 -21.28 -36.78
C ILE A 195 20.86 -21.16 -35.91
N GLN A 196 22.00 -21.64 -36.40
CA GLN A 196 23.29 -21.60 -35.73
C GLN A 196 24.14 -20.48 -36.34
N VAL A 197 24.61 -19.55 -35.52
CA VAL A 197 25.38 -18.37 -35.94
C VAL A 197 26.79 -18.45 -35.35
N ILE A 198 27.80 -18.35 -36.21
CA ILE A 198 29.21 -18.51 -35.87
C ILE A 198 29.98 -17.28 -36.33
N GLN A 199 30.65 -16.58 -35.41
CA GLN A 199 31.54 -15.46 -35.73
C GLN A 199 32.94 -15.76 -35.17
N GLY A 200 33.86 -16.11 -36.05
CA GLY A 200 35.20 -16.58 -35.69
C GLY A 200 35.16 -17.76 -34.72
N ASN A 201 35.53 -17.49 -33.46
CA ASN A 201 35.63 -18.50 -32.40
C ASN A 201 34.36 -18.60 -31.52
N ASN A 202 33.29 -17.87 -31.84
CA ASN A 202 32.09 -17.73 -31.01
C ASN A 202 30.84 -18.29 -31.71
N GLU A 203 30.01 -19.02 -30.98
CA GLU A 203 28.76 -19.64 -31.46
C GLU A 203 27.53 -19.18 -30.66
N GLY A 204 26.41 -18.91 -31.34
CA GLY A 204 25.07 -18.70 -30.79
C GLY A 204 24.01 -19.45 -31.60
N GLN A 205 22.83 -19.69 -31.02
CA GLN A 205 21.75 -20.46 -31.65
C GLN A 205 20.38 -19.85 -31.34
N VAL A 206 19.42 -20.01 -32.26
CA VAL A 206 18.00 -19.63 -32.08
C VAL A 206 17.08 -20.55 -32.90
N VAL A 207 15.86 -20.81 -32.43
CA VAL A 207 14.87 -21.66 -33.12
C VAL A 207 13.96 -20.83 -34.02
N LEU A 208 13.77 -21.27 -35.26
CA LEU A 208 12.85 -20.74 -36.26
C LEU A 208 11.69 -21.72 -36.47
N ALA A 209 10.46 -21.20 -36.55
CA ALA A 209 9.26 -21.95 -36.88
C ALA A 209 8.68 -21.50 -38.23
N VAL A 210 8.38 -22.46 -39.12
CA VAL A 210 7.76 -22.22 -40.42
C VAL A 210 6.58 -23.18 -40.60
N ASN A 211 5.37 -22.67 -40.84
CA ASN A 211 4.13 -23.46 -40.91
C ASN A 211 2.96 -22.67 -41.54
N ASP A 212 1.84 -23.34 -41.84
CA ASP A 212 0.56 -22.70 -42.20
C ASP A 212 -0.58 -23.01 -41.20
N VAL A 213 -0.24 -23.38 -39.97
CA VAL A 213 -1.14 -23.86 -38.91
C VAL A 213 -1.11 -22.90 -37.72
N ILE A 214 -2.21 -22.22 -37.47
CA ILE A 214 -2.38 -21.32 -36.33
C ILE A 214 -3.03 -22.10 -35.18
N GLY A 215 -2.32 -22.21 -34.08
CA GLY A 215 -2.85 -22.67 -32.80
C GLY A 215 -3.18 -21.48 -31.89
N TYR A 216 -4.39 -21.46 -31.36
CA TYR A 216 -4.82 -20.56 -30.29
C TYR A 216 -5.18 -21.37 -29.04
N MET A 217 -4.88 -20.85 -27.86
CA MET A 217 -5.07 -21.53 -26.58
C MET A 217 -5.62 -20.57 -25.54
N GLN A 218 -6.83 -20.81 -25.06
CA GLN A 218 -7.37 -20.19 -23.85
C GLN A 218 -7.07 -21.05 -22.63
N ARG A 219 -6.73 -20.42 -21.50
CA ARG A 219 -6.37 -21.12 -20.27
C ARG A 219 -6.89 -20.45 -19.00
N SER A 220 -7.52 -21.24 -18.13
CA SER A 220 -7.76 -20.93 -16.72
C SER A 220 -6.89 -21.79 -15.78
N ALA A 221 -7.12 -21.69 -14.47
CA ALA A 221 -6.36 -22.42 -13.44
C ALA A 221 -6.41 -23.96 -13.55
N ASP A 222 -7.43 -24.49 -14.21
CA ASP A 222 -7.79 -25.91 -14.29
C ASP A 222 -8.09 -26.40 -15.72
N THR A 223 -8.38 -25.49 -16.66
CA THR A 223 -8.93 -25.79 -17.98
C THR A 223 -8.07 -25.18 -19.09
N LEU A 224 -7.76 -25.98 -20.10
CA LEU A 224 -7.19 -25.56 -21.38
C LEU A 224 -8.24 -25.71 -22.48
N VAL A 225 -8.29 -24.76 -23.42
CA VAL A 225 -9.11 -24.85 -24.63
C VAL A 225 -8.24 -24.45 -25.82
N TYR A 226 -7.91 -25.42 -26.66
CA TYR A 226 -7.16 -25.21 -27.89
C TYR A 226 -8.11 -25.06 -29.08
N ARG A 227 -7.74 -24.20 -30.04
CA ARG A 227 -8.41 -24.01 -31.31
C ARG A 227 -7.37 -24.02 -32.42
N VAL A 228 -7.52 -24.90 -33.41
CA VAL A 228 -6.52 -25.13 -34.47
C VAL A 228 -7.10 -24.83 -35.84
N PHE A 229 -6.48 -23.88 -36.53
CA PHE A 229 -6.95 -23.30 -37.79
C PHE A 229 -5.79 -23.22 -38.79
N ASN A 230 -6.08 -23.13 -40.09
CA ASN A 230 -5.07 -22.74 -41.08
C ASN A 230 -5.02 -21.21 -41.25
N ARG A 231 -3.97 -20.70 -41.93
CA ARG A 231 -3.83 -19.26 -42.21
C ARG A 231 -5.00 -18.64 -43.01
N GLN A 232 -5.88 -19.46 -43.61
CA GLN A 232 -7.10 -18.99 -44.31
C GLN A 232 -8.37 -19.06 -43.43
N ALA A 233 -8.22 -19.13 -42.11
CA ALA A 233 -9.30 -19.13 -41.12
C ALA A 233 -10.29 -20.32 -41.23
N LYS A 234 -9.83 -21.48 -41.74
CA LYS A 234 -10.59 -22.74 -41.70
C LYS A 234 -10.13 -23.61 -40.52
N PRO A 235 -11.04 -24.27 -39.78
CA PRO A 235 -10.68 -25.18 -38.70
C PRO A 235 -9.96 -26.42 -39.24
N ILE A 236 -9.07 -26.99 -38.44
CA ILE A 236 -8.35 -28.24 -38.72
C ILE A 236 -8.82 -29.29 -37.71
N ALA A 237 -9.67 -30.21 -38.17
CA ALA A 237 -10.06 -31.41 -37.43
C ALA A 237 -8.91 -32.44 -37.39
N ASP A 238 -8.97 -33.37 -36.43
CA ASP A 238 -7.97 -34.45 -36.25
C ASP A 238 -6.53 -33.99 -36.00
N ALA A 239 -6.30 -32.70 -35.74
CA ALA A 239 -4.98 -32.17 -35.39
C ALA A 239 -4.56 -32.69 -34.00
N GLN A 240 -3.37 -33.29 -33.93
CA GLN A 240 -2.85 -33.93 -32.73
C GLN A 240 -2.19 -32.89 -31.81
N VAL A 241 -2.84 -32.58 -30.70
CA VAL A 241 -2.42 -31.64 -29.66
C VAL A 241 -1.72 -32.42 -28.53
N SER A 242 -0.39 -32.48 -28.59
CA SER A 242 0.46 -33.08 -27.54
C SER A 242 0.90 -31.99 -26.55
N VAL A 243 0.59 -32.15 -25.26
CA VAL A 243 0.94 -31.19 -24.19
C VAL A 243 2.04 -31.75 -23.30
N ARG A 244 3.10 -30.96 -23.07
CA ARG A 244 4.27 -31.31 -22.26
C ARG A 244 4.42 -30.34 -21.08
N ASN A 245 4.75 -30.84 -19.89
CA ASN A 245 5.08 -30.01 -18.72
C ASN A 245 6.61 -29.83 -18.55
N LEU A 246 7.05 -28.90 -17.69
CA LEU A 246 8.50 -28.65 -17.47
C LEU A 246 9.26 -29.78 -16.77
N ALA A 247 8.57 -30.78 -16.20
CA ALA A 247 9.22 -32.03 -15.78
C ALA A 247 9.60 -32.93 -16.97
N GLY A 248 9.35 -32.46 -18.20
CA GLY A 248 9.70 -33.12 -19.45
C GLY A 248 8.67 -34.12 -19.96
N ASN A 249 7.61 -34.39 -19.18
CA ASN A 249 6.62 -35.41 -19.45
C ASN A 249 5.52 -34.91 -20.40
N TRP A 250 5.07 -35.78 -21.30
CA TRP A 250 3.84 -35.56 -22.07
C TRP A 250 2.64 -35.92 -21.19
N VAL A 251 1.83 -34.93 -20.84
CA VAL A 251 0.75 -35.05 -19.85
C VAL A 251 -0.63 -35.22 -20.48
N ASN A 252 -0.80 -34.78 -21.73
CA ASN A 252 -1.98 -35.02 -22.55
C ASN A 252 -1.55 -35.21 -24.01
N ASP A 253 -2.24 -36.07 -24.75
CA ASP A 253 -2.08 -36.20 -26.20
C ASP A 253 -3.47 -36.46 -26.81
N VAL A 254 -4.10 -35.40 -27.33
CA VAL A 254 -5.53 -35.38 -27.73
C VAL A 254 -5.71 -34.83 -29.14
N LYS A 255 -6.90 -34.98 -29.72
CA LYS A 255 -7.23 -34.48 -31.06
C LYS A 255 -8.28 -33.39 -31.06
N THR A 256 -8.22 -32.49 -32.03
CA THR A 256 -9.29 -31.52 -32.30
C THR A 256 -10.54 -32.16 -32.91
N ASP A 257 -11.69 -31.59 -32.57
CA ASP A 257 -12.99 -31.95 -33.12
C ASP A 257 -13.21 -31.37 -34.54
N ALA A 258 -14.41 -31.58 -35.09
CA ALA A 258 -14.79 -31.04 -36.41
C ALA A 258 -14.80 -29.50 -36.50
N ASN A 259 -14.77 -28.78 -35.37
CA ASN A 259 -14.67 -27.33 -35.27
C ASN A 259 -13.23 -26.85 -35.03
N GLY A 260 -12.25 -27.77 -34.95
CA GLY A 260 -10.88 -27.46 -34.59
C GLY A 260 -10.68 -27.17 -33.09
N GLU A 261 -11.68 -27.36 -32.23
CA GLU A 261 -11.58 -27.14 -30.78
C GLU A 261 -11.21 -28.44 -30.05
N VAL A 262 -10.42 -28.34 -28.97
CA VAL A 262 -10.33 -29.39 -27.94
C VAL A 262 -10.17 -28.78 -26.56
N ARG A 263 -10.95 -29.28 -25.60
CA ARG A 263 -10.92 -28.89 -24.19
C ARG A 263 -10.20 -29.97 -23.36
N ILE A 264 -9.36 -29.53 -22.43
CA ILE A 264 -8.65 -30.39 -21.47
C ILE A 264 -8.86 -29.82 -20.07
N ASP A 265 -9.49 -30.59 -19.18
CA ASP A 265 -9.80 -30.21 -17.79
C ASP A 265 -8.87 -30.89 -16.78
N ASN A 266 -8.74 -30.29 -15.60
CA ASN A 266 -7.93 -30.74 -14.46
C ASN A 266 -6.40 -30.62 -14.64
N VAL A 267 -5.92 -29.77 -15.54
CA VAL A 267 -4.47 -29.52 -15.73
C VAL A 267 -3.96 -28.58 -14.64
N LYS A 268 -2.83 -28.90 -13.99
CA LYS A 268 -2.36 -28.21 -12.77
C LYS A 268 -1.00 -27.53 -12.93
N GLU A 269 -0.26 -27.86 -13.98
CA GLU A 269 1.11 -27.42 -14.19
C GLU A 269 1.14 -26.03 -14.83
N ASN A 270 1.60 -25.02 -14.10
CA ASN A 270 1.60 -23.61 -14.54
C ASN A 270 2.33 -23.39 -15.88
N ASP A 271 3.40 -24.14 -16.14
CA ASP A 271 4.19 -24.08 -17.37
C ASP A 271 3.93 -25.27 -18.28
N LEU A 272 3.41 -25.00 -19.49
CA LEU A 272 3.12 -26.01 -20.50
C LEU A 272 3.67 -25.59 -21.87
N LEU A 273 4.29 -26.55 -22.55
CA LEU A 273 4.66 -26.48 -23.96
C LEU A 273 3.74 -27.40 -24.75
N THR A 274 3.06 -26.88 -25.78
CA THR A 274 2.14 -27.64 -26.62
C THR A 274 2.69 -27.77 -28.03
N VAL A 275 2.66 -28.97 -28.60
CA VAL A 275 2.97 -29.24 -30.00
C VAL A 275 1.69 -29.71 -30.70
N ILE A 276 1.30 -29.02 -31.77
CA ILE A 276 0.07 -29.26 -32.51
C ILE A 276 0.44 -29.73 -33.92
N ASN A 277 0.23 -31.00 -34.24
CA ASN A 277 0.61 -31.59 -35.51
C ASN A 277 -0.60 -31.84 -36.43
N SER A 278 -0.47 -31.50 -37.71
CA SER A 278 -1.46 -31.81 -38.74
C SER A 278 -0.78 -32.10 -40.09
N PRO A 279 -1.50 -32.65 -41.09
CA PRO A 279 -0.97 -32.79 -42.45
C PRO A 279 -0.61 -31.44 -43.12
N GLN A 280 -1.08 -30.31 -42.61
CA GLN A 280 -0.81 -28.96 -43.12
C GLN A 280 0.43 -28.30 -42.45
N GLY A 281 0.98 -28.92 -41.40
CA GLY A 281 2.13 -28.41 -40.67
C GLY A 281 2.05 -28.65 -39.16
N THR A 282 3.08 -28.18 -38.44
CA THR A 282 3.16 -28.23 -36.97
C THR A 282 3.21 -26.82 -36.41
N ALA A 283 2.39 -26.55 -35.39
CA ALA A 283 2.46 -25.34 -34.58
C ALA A 283 2.99 -25.66 -33.18
N ILE A 284 3.61 -24.69 -32.52
CA ILE A 284 3.90 -24.74 -31.08
C ILE A 284 3.13 -23.62 -30.39
N ILE A 285 2.51 -23.92 -29.26
CA ILE A 285 2.04 -22.91 -28.31
C ILE A 285 2.82 -23.11 -27.02
N ASP A 286 3.51 -22.08 -26.59
CA ASP A 286 4.09 -22.03 -25.26
C ASP A 286 3.19 -21.23 -24.32
N SER A 287 3.08 -21.67 -23.06
CA SER A 287 2.31 -20.97 -22.04
C SER A 287 2.98 -20.99 -20.66
N GLU A 288 3.25 -19.80 -20.14
CA GLU A 288 3.59 -19.52 -18.74
C GLU A 288 2.34 -18.88 -18.12
N TYR A 289 1.62 -19.63 -17.26
CA TYR A 289 0.34 -19.19 -16.72
C TYR A 289 0.41 -18.98 -15.21
N PHE A 290 0.24 -17.73 -14.79
CA PHE A 290 0.04 -17.36 -13.40
C PHE A 290 -1.44 -17.12 -13.14
N SER A 291 -2.04 -17.91 -12.24
CA SER A 291 -3.43 -17.74 -11.83
C SER A 291 -3.63 -16.34 -11.22
N THR A 292 -4.57 -15.57 -11.79
CA THR A 292 -4.98 -14.26 -11.28
C THR A 292 -6.12 -14.36 -10.26
N GLN A 293 -6.49 -15.59 -9.85
CA GLN A 293 -7.35 -15.85 -8.68
C GLN A 293 -6.69 -15.30 -7.40
N VAL A 294 -7.01 -14.06 -7.08
CA VAL A 294 -6.87 -13.56 -5.71
C VAL A 294 -7.91 -14.31 -4.87
N SER A 295 -7.45 -15.03 -3.83
CA SER A 295 -8.35 -15.52 -2.79
C SER A 295 -8.83 -14.32 -1.98
N PHE A 296 -10.04 -13.84 -2.26
CA PHE A 296 -10.62 -12.73 -1.53
C PHE A 296 -10.91 -13.17 -0.08
N PRO A 297 -10.52 -12.38 0.93
CA PRO A 297 -10.74 -12.75 2.33
C PRO A 297 -12.23 -12.93 2.60
N ASP A 298 -12.60 -14.14 3.01
CA ASP A 298 -13.98 -14.55 3.31
C ASP A 298 -14.51 -13.98 4.65
N MET A 299 -13.64 -13.24 5.36
CA MET A 299 -13.93 -12.59 6.63
C MET A 299 -13.61 -11.09 6.62
N TYR A 300 -14.64 -10.29 6.86
CA TYR A 300 -14.51 -8.85 7.13
C TYR A 300 -14.18 -8.65 8.62
N LEU A 301 -12.96 -8.23 8.91
CA LEU A 301 -12.47 -7.90 10.25
C LEU A 301 -12.30 -6.38 10.38
N PHE A 302 -12.84 -5.79 11.44
CA PHE A 302 -12.71 -4.35 11.72
C PHE A 302 -12.73 -4.05 13.22
N THR A 303 -12.33 -2.84 13.59
CA THR A 303 -12.19 -2.35 14.96
C THR A 303 -13.14 -1.19 15.27
N ASP A 304 -13.25 -0.82 16.55
CA ASP A 304 -14.09 0.30 17.00
C ASP A 304 -13.60 1.66 16.49
N ARG A 305 -12.28 1.82 16.31
CA ARG A 305 -11.65 3.00 15.69
C ARG A 305 -10.33 2.61 14.97
N PRO A 306 -9.76 3.45 14.09
CA PRO A 306 -8.53 3.12 13.37
C PRO A 306 -7.23 3.57 14.08
N LEU A 307 -7.32 4.41 15.12
CA LEU A 307 -6.19 5.04 15.81
C LEU A 307 -6.26 4.88 17.34
N TYR A 308 -5.16 4.43 17.92
CA TYR A 308 -5.00 4.10 19.35
C TYR A 308 -3.67 4.63 19.90
N ARG A 309 -3.56 4.73 21.23
CA ARG A 309 -2.31 4.91 21.98
C ARG A 309 -1.84 3.56 22.56
N ASP A 310 -0.65 3.49 23.16
CA ASP A 310 -0.32 2.30 23.97
C ASP A 310 -1.23 2.22 25.21
N GLY A 311 -1.53 0.98 25.63
CA GLY A 311 -2.42 0.71 26.75
C GLY A 311 -3.92 0.84 26.44
N ASP A 312 -4.29 1.29 25.25
CA ASP A 312 -5.67 1.29 24.78
C ASP A 312 -6.25 -0.13 24.65
N THR A 313 -7.57 -0.24 24.72
CA THR A 313 -8.29 -1.48 24.42
C THR A 313 -8.91 -1.40 23.03
N VAL A 314 -8.35 -2.17 22.10
CA VAL A 314 -8.86 -2.36 20.74
C VAL A 314 -10.07 -3.29 20.83
N SER A 315 -11.26 -2.80 20.46
CA SER A 315 -12.45 -3.64 20.36
C SER A 315 -12.68 -4.00 18.89
N PHE A 316 -13.06 -5.24 18.59
CA PHE A 316 -13.09 -5.75 17.22
C PHE A 316 -14.33 -6.60 16.93
N LYS A 317 -14.66 -6.72 15.65
CA LYS A 317 -15.68 -7.63 15.11
C LYS A 317 -15.19 -8.30 13.83
N GLY A 318 -15.36 -9.62 13.76
CA GLY A 318 -15.24 -10.40 12.52
C GLY A 318 -16.61 -10.80 11.98
N ILE A 319 -16.77 -10.82 10.66
CA ILE A 319 -17.94 -11.32 9.93
C ILE A 319 -17.42 -12.34 8.91
N LEU A 320 -17.60 -13.64 9.17
CA LEU A 320 -17.17 -14.73 8.28
C LEU A 320 -18.31 -15.18 7.37
N ARG A 321 -18.04 -15.37 6.08
CA ARG A 321 -19.04 -15.76 5.09
C ARG A 321 -18.49 -16.76 4.09
N ASN A 322 -19.24 -17.80 3.78
CA ASN A 322 -18.85 -18.73 2.72
C ASN A 322 -19.24 -18.15 1.35
N LEU A 323 -18.23 -17.91 0.50
CA LEU A 323 -18.33 -17.31 -0.84
C LEU A 323 -18.28 -18.34 -2.00
N ALA A 324 -18.35 -19.66 -1.72
CA ALA A 324 -18.06 -20.73 -2.71
C ALA A 324 -18.84 -20.66 -4.03
N ASN A 325 -20.02 -20.02 -4.05
CA ASN A 325 -20.84 -19.82 -5.24
C ASN A 325 -21.03 -18.31 -5.58
N GLY A 326 -20.08 -17.45 -5.19
CA GLY A 326 -20.14 -15.98 -5.31
C GLY A 326 -21.31 -15.28 -4.60
N ARG A 327 -22.16 -16.05 -3.90
CA ARG A 327 -23.15 -15.59 -2.93
C ARG A 327 -22.51 -15.59 -1.56
N SER A 328 -22.75 -14.54 -0.78
CA SER A 328 -22.37 -14.52 0.63
C SER A 328 -23.37 -15.33 1.46
N ASN A 329 -22.92 -16.47 2.00
CA ASN A 329 -23.72 -17.34 2.85
C ASN A 329 -23.13 -17.39 4.27
N LEU A 330 -23.90 -17.83 5.27
CA LEU A 330 -23.31 -18.17 6.57
C LEU A 330 -22.26 -19.28 6.39
N SER A 331 -21.10 -19.12 7.04
CA SER A 331 -20.11 -20.19 7.07
C SER A 331 -20.61 -21.39 7.91
N PRO A 332 -20.35 -22.64 7.49
CA PRO A 332 -20.57 -23.81 8.33
C PRO A 332 -19.52 -23.94 9.44
N ASP A 333 -18.38 -23.25 9.33
CA ASP A 333 -17.34 -23.25 10.37
C ASP A 333 -17.83 -22.53 11.64
N LYS A 334 -17.60 -23.17 12.79
CA LYS A 334 -17.97 -22.72 14.13
C LYS A 334 -16.83 -22.94 15.13
N THR A 335 -15.62 -23.18 14.65
CA THR A 335 -14.42 -23.35 15.47
C THR A 335 -14.04 -22.05 16.18
N GLY A 336 -13.14 -22.13 17.17
CA GLY A 336 -12.64 -20.97 17.87
C GLY A 336 -11.61 -20.22 17.02
N VAL A 337 -11.80 -18.91 16.86
CA VAL A 337 -10.88 -18.05 16.10
C VAL A 337 -9.86 -17.47 17.06
N LYS A 338 -8.56 -17.68 16.79
CA LYS A 338 -7.50 -17.02 17.56
C LYS A 338 -7.31 -15.60 17.02
N ILE A 339 -7.39 -14.61 17.89
CA ILE A 339 -7.15 -13.20 17.53
C ILE A 339 -5.81 -12.78 18.14
N GLU A 340 -4.95 -12.17 17.34
CA GLU A 340 -3.66 -11.62 17.75
C GLU A 340 -3.58 -10.14 17.35
N ILE A 341 -2.85 -9.34 18.12
CA ILE A 341 -2.43 -7.99 17.72
C ILE A 341 -0.91 -7.97 17.68
N TYR A 342 -0.33 -7.65 16.52
CA TYR A 342 1.12 -7.51 16.36
C TYR A 342 1.52 -6.21 15.66
N ASN A 343 2.72 -5.73 15.96
CA ASN A 343 3.38 -4.62 15.28
C ASN A 343 4.00 -5.11 13.97
N THR A 344 3.78 -4.42 12.85
CA THR A 344 4.30 -4.89 11.55
C THR A 344 5.80 -4.66 11.36
N ALA A 345 6.46 -3.90 12.24
CA ALA A 345 7.90 -3.63 12.15
C ALA A 345 8.78 -4.75 12.72
N ASP A 346 8.30 -5.50 13.72
CA ASP A 346 9.02 -6.57 14.42
C ASP A 346 8.26 -7.92 14.44
N SER A 347 7.02 -7.95 13.93
CA SER A 347 6.08 -9.08 13.99
C SER A 347 5.76 -9.57 15.41
N LYS A 348 5.99 -8.75 16.43
CA LYS A 348 5.84 -9.12 17.84
C LYS A 348 4.37 -9.05 18.27
N VAL A 349 3.84 -10.17 18.75
CA VAL A 349 2.49 -10.25 19.31
C VAL A 349 2.42 -9.50 20.64
N SER A 350 1.66 -8.41 20.68
CA SER A 350 1.40 -7.57 21.86
C SER A 350 0.26 -8.13 22.72
N ALA A 351 -0.72 -8.78 22.11
CA ALA A 351 -1.86 -9.38 22.80
C ALA A 351 -2.49 -10.51 21.96
N SER A 352 -3.15 -11.48 22.61
CA SER A 352 -3.96 -12.49 21.92
C SER A 352 -5.13 -13.02 22.76
N THR A 353 -6.18 -13.50 22.11
CA THR A 353 -7.36 -14.16 22.72
C THR A 353 -7.95 -15.20 21.76
N THR A 354 -8.95 -15.97 22.20
CA THR A 354 -9.73 -16.87 21.34
C THR A 354 -11.22 -16.58 21.49
N VAL A 355 -11.91 -16.36 20.38
CA VAL A 355 -13.34 -16.01 20.33
C VAL A 355 -14.15 -17.11 19.61
N LYS A 356 -15.47 -17.11 19.80
CA LYS A 356 -16.39 -18.09 19.18
C LYS A 356 -17.40 -17.40 18.27
N PHE A 357 -17.85 -18.11 17.23
CA PHE A 357 -18.88 -17.60 16.33
C PHE A 357 -20.27 -17.53 16.97
N THR A 358 -21.00 -16.47 16.64
CA THR A 358 -22.43 -16.29 16.93
C THR A 358 -23.30 -17.07 15.93
N GLY A 359 -24.61 -17.12 16.19
CA GLY A 359 -25.60 -17.61 15.23
C GLY A 359 -25.78 -16.77 13.96
N PHE A 360 -25.02 -15.69 13.77
CA PHE A 360 -25.01 -14.83 12.58
C PHE A 360 -23.70 -14.94 11.77
N GLY A 361 -22.83 -15.89 12.09
CA GLY A 361 -21.53 -16.07 11.41
C GLY A 361 -20.59 -14.89 11.68
N THR A 362 -20.62 -14.35 12.90
CA THR A 362 -19.77 -13.25 13.34
C THR A 362 -19.05 -13.63 14.63
N PHE A 363 -18.01 -12.89 15.01
CA PHE A 363 -17.50 -12.89 16.38
C PHE A 363 -17.16 -11.47 16.78
N ASP A 364 -17.00 -11.25 18.09
CA ASP A 364 -16.50 -10.00 18.63
C ASP A 364 -15.66 -10.24 19.90
N GLY A 365 -14.93 -9.21 20.30
CA GLY A 365 -14.09 -9.23 21.49
C GLY A 365 -13.28 -7.95 21.63
N SER A 366 -12.35 -7.97 22.57
CA SER A 366 -11.41 -6.87 22.79
C SER A 366 -10.05 -7.37 23.25
N LEU A 367 -9.00 -6.61 22.93
CA LEU A 367 -7.63 -6.85 23.34
C LEU A 367 -6.98 -5.53 23.75
N LYS A 368 -6.27 -5.54 24.87
CA LYS A 368 -5.48 -4.40 25.32
C LYS A 368 -4.11 -4.41 24.63
N ILE A 369 -3.71 -3.29 24.04
CA ILE A 369 -2.35 -3.09 23.53
C ILE A 369 -1.40 -3.04 24.74
N ASN A 370 -0.37 -3.87 24.71
CA ASN A 370 0.73 -3.87 25.66
C ASN A 370 2.04 -3.77 24.85
N SER A 371 2.39 -2.58 24.40
CA SER A 371 3.56 -2.32 23.55
C SER A 371 4.04 -0.86 23.71
N PRO A 372 4.46 -0.45 24.92
CA PRO A 372 4.79 0.96 25.24
C PRO A 372 5.97 1.53 24.44
N ASP A 373 6.79 0.67 23.84
CA ASP A 373 8.06 1.02 23.21
C ASP A 373 7.99 1.06 21.67
N SER A 374 6.81 0.96 21.04
CA SER A 374 6.70 0.85 19.58
C SER A 374 5.44 1.47 18.99
N PRO A 375 5.38 2.80 18.76
CA PRO A 375 4.38 3.39 17.88
C PRO A 375 4.62 2.97 16.42
N GLY A 376 3.55 2.77 15.64
CA GLY A 376 3.66 2.32 14.26
C GLY A 376 2.35 1.81 13.65
N VAL A 377 2.52 0.90 12.68
CA VAL A 377 1.44 0.15 12.03
C VAL A 377 1.27 -1.18 12.74
N TYR A 378 0.04 -1.50 13.14
CA TYR A 378 -0.30 -2.74 13.81
C TYR A 378 -1.39 -3.47 13.03
N ARG A 379 -1.41 -4.80 13.13
CA ARG A 379 -2.45 -5.64 12.56
C ARG A 379 -3.18 -6.39 13.66
N VAL A 380 -4.50 -6.28 13.65
CA VAL A 380 -5.40 -7.22 14.33
C VAL A 380 -5.59 -8.38 13.38
N VAL A 381 -5.09 -9.56 13.72
CA VAL A 381 -5.12 -10.74 12.86
C VAL A 381 -5.96 -11.83 13.49
N ALA A 382 -6.97 -12.27 12.74
CA ALA A 382 -7.81 -13.42 13.06
C ALA A 382 -7.30 -14.65 12.32
N LYS A 383 -7.04 -15.73 13.06
CA LYS A 383 -6.47 -16.98 12.56
C LYS A 383 -7.52 -18.08 12.67
N LEU A 384 -7.94 -18.61 11.53
CA LEU A 384 -8.98 -19.62 11.38
C LEU A 384 -8.47 -20.73 10.46
N SER A 385 -8.45 -21.98 10.92
CA SER A 385 -8.13 -23.14 10.07
C SER A 385 -6.83 -23.02 9.24
N LYS A 386 -5.81 -22.35 9.82
CA LYS A 386 -4.50 -21.94 9.22
C LYS A 386 -4.51 -20.78 8.22
N ILE A 387 -5.65 -20.15 7.95
CA ILE A 387 -5.74 -18.90 7.19
C ILE A 387 -5.65 -17.71 8.16
N GLU A 388 -4.93 -16.66 7.77
CA GLU A 388 -4.82 -15.40 8.52
C GLU A 388 -5.57 -14.27 7.80
N HIS A 389 -6.39 -13.53 8.54
CA HIS A 389 -7.16 -12.40 8.04
C HIS A 389 -6.83 -11.16 8.88
N ALA A 390 -6.36 -10.09 8.24
CA ALA A 390 -5.85 -8.90 8.94
C ALA A 390 -6.77 -7.69 8.77
N SER A 391 -6.96 -6.95 9.86
CA SER A 391 -7.40 -5.54 9.87
C SER A 391 -6.24 -4.68 10.35
N GLU A 392 -6.06 -3.50 9.76
CA GLU A 392 -4.96 -2.60 10.11
C GLU A 392 -5.42 -1.50 11.09
N ILE A 393 -4.55 -1.15 12.03
CA ILE A 393 -4.73 -0.03 12.97
C ILE A 393 -3.44 0.80 13.06
N ARG A 394 -3.54 2.01 13.62
CA ARG A 394 -2.38 2.84 13.99
C ARG A 394 -2.27 2.88 15.51
N VAL A 395 -1.06 2.69 16.01
CA VAL A 395 -0.71 2.96 17.42
C VAL A 395 0.28 4.11 17.43
N LYS A 396 -0.11 5.26 17.98
CA LYS A 396 0.74 6.45 18.05
C LYS A 396 0.42 7.24 19.32
N GLU A 397 1.37 8.06 19.75
CA GLU A 397 1.03 9.20 20.60
C GLU A 397 0.41 10.30 19.75
N TYR A 398 -0.73 10.82 20.20
CA TYR A 398 -1.46 11.88 19.52
C TYR A 398 -2.30 12.72 20.49
N VAL A 399 -2.23 14.03 20.28
CA VAL A 399 -3.14 15.03 20.85
C VAL A 399 -4.31 15.20 19.88
N LYS A 400 -5.54 15.30 20.38
CA LYS A 400 -6.72 15.56 19.53
C LYS A 400 -6.78 17.04 19.17
N PRO A 401 -7.10 17.40 17.91
CA PRO A 401 -7.37 18.80 17.57
C PRO A 401 -8.59 19.28 18.36
N ILE A 402 -8.53 20.49 18.93
CA ILE A 402 -9.64 21.06 19.72
C ILE A 402 -10.71 21.75 18.85
N TYR A 403 -10.39 22.00 17.57
CA TYR A 403 -11.28 22.55 16.57
C TYR A 403 -11.00 21.99 15.18
N PHE A 404 -11.86 22.32 14.21
CA PHE A 404 -11.73 21.93 12.80
C PHE A 404 -12.17 23.07 11.87
N LEU A 405 -11.84 22.95 10.58
CA LEU A 405 -12.27 23.87 9.52
C LEU A 405 -13.24 23.19 8.55
N LYS A 406 -14.44 23.76 8.38
CA LYS A 406 -15.41 23.40 7.34
C LYS A 406 -15.27 24.37 6.15
N LEU A 407 -14.86 23.86 5.00
CA LEU A 407 -14.78 24.63 3.74
C LEU A 407 -16.09 24.49 2.96
N MET A 408 -16.88 25.57 2.91
CA MET A 408 -18.20 25.64 2.28
C MET A 408 -18.17 26.51 1.01
N ASN A 409 -18.92 26.09 -0.01
CA ASN A 409 -19.00 26.71 -1.34
C ASN A 409 -20.09 26.04 -2.17
N ASP A 410 -20.53 26.73 -3.22
CA ASP A 410 -21.52 26.25 -4.19
C ASP A 410 -20.90 25.74 -5.51
N GLN A 411 -19.59 26.02 -5.73
CA GLN A 411 -18.82 25.64 -6.92
C GLN A 411 -18.11 24.29 -6.74
N GLU A 412 -18.24 23.33 -7.66
CA GLU A 412 -17.43 22.09 -7.70
C GLU A 412 -16.20 22.20 -8.64
N THR A 413 -16.17 23.27 -9.45
CA THR A 413 -15.26 23.49 -10.58
C THR A 413 -14.75 24.92 -10.59
N ALA A 414 -13.57 25.15 -11.16
CA ALA A 414 -13.00 26.48 -11.35
C ALA A 414 -11.98 26.49 -12.49
N LYS A 415 -11.98 27.52 -13.33
CA LYS A 415 -11.06 27.69 -14.47
C LYS A 415 -9.95 28.71 -14.19
N GLN A 416 -8.91 28.71 -15.02
CA GLN A 416 -7.97 29.84 -15.09
C GLN A 416 -8.71 31.16 -15.29
N GLY A 417 -8.47 32.15 -14.43
CA GLY A 417 -9.15 33.44 -14.44
C GLY A 417 -10.47 33.50 -13.66
N ASP A 418 -11.08 32.36 -13.28
CA ASP A 418 -12.25 32.35 -12.38
C ASP A 418 -11.84 32.89 -11.00
N THR A 419 -12.80 33.53 -10.33
CA THR A 419 -12.67 33.88 -8.91
C THR A 419 -13.42 32.86 -8.06
N LEU A 420 -12.67 32.08 -7.29
CA LEU A 420 -13.18 31.13 -6.32
C LEU A 420 -13.66 31.84 -5.05
N LYS A 421 -14.84 31.46 -4.56
CA LYS A 421 -15.43 32.02 -3.32
C LYS A 421 -15.71 30.91 -2.31
N PHE A 422 -15.20 31.09 -1.10
CA PHE A 422 -15.34 30.14 0.01
C PHE A 422 -15.83 30.83 1.27
N ARG A 423 -16.70 30.14 2.02
CA ARG A 423 -16.90 30.41 3.44
C ARG A 423 -16.23 29.32 4.23
N VAL A 424 -15.19 29.68 4.99
CA VAL A 424 -14.56 28.78 5.96
C VAL A 424 -15.25 28.99 7.31
N GLN A 425 -15.66 27.90 7.97
CA GLN A 425 -16.09 27.94 9.36
C GLN A 425 -15.08 27.20 10.24
N ALA A 426 -14.53 27.89 11.23
CA ALA A 426 -13.83 27.30 12.36
C ALA A 426 -14.81 27.03 13.50
N GLU A 427 -14.93 25.77 13.93
CA GLU A 427 -15.82 25.35 15.02
C GLU A 427 -15.05 24.40 15.96
N ARG A 428 -15.17 24.58 17.27
CA ARG A 428 -14.60 23.63 18.24
C ARG A 428 -15.47 22.37 18.34
N TYR A 429 -14.84 21.20 18.51
CA TYR A 429 -15.60 19.97 18.81
C TYR A 429 -16.42 20.10 20.11
N ALA A 430 -15.90 20.89 21.08
CA ALA A 430 -16.58 21.24 22.33
C ALA A 430 -17.67 22.32 22.21
N GLY A 431 -17.78 23.00 21.05
CA GLY A 431 -18.75 24.06 20.80
C GLY A 431 -18.15 25.47 20.73
N GLY A 432 -18.87 26.36 20.05
CA GLY A 432 -18.44 27.73 19.80
C GLY A 432 -17.31 27.86 18.78
N ALA A 433 -16.90 29.10 18.53
CA ALA A 433 -15.84 29.46 17.61
C ALA A 433 -14.49 29.64 18.33
N PRO A 434 -13.37 29.21 17.73
CA PRO A 434 -12.05 29.58 18.21
C PRO A 434 -11.67 31.01 17.79
N LYS A 435 -11.06 31.77 18.69
CA LYS A 435 -10.42 33.04 18.34
C LYS A 435 -9.13 32.77 17.55
N ILE A 436 -9.23 32.80 16.22
CA ILE A 436 -8.09 32.67 15.32
C ILE A 436 -7.21 33.93 15.40
N ILE A 437 -5.89 33.75 15.53
CA ILE A 437 -4.88 34.83 15.58
C ILE A 437 -4.05 34.93 14.31
N MET A 438 -3.92 33.82 13.57
CA MET A 438 -3.27 33.74 12.28
C MET A 438 -4.05 32.75 11.42
N SER A 439 -4.36 33.11 10.19
CA SER A 439 -4.90 32.17 9.21
C SER A 439 -4.55 32.61 7.80
N TYR A 440 -4.18 31.63 6.97
CA TYR A 440 -3.76 31.87 5.60
C TYR A 440 -4.22 30.75 4.68
N VAL A 441 -4.34 31.06 3.40
CA VAL A 441 -4.76 30.11 2.36
C VAL A 441 -3.64 29.92 1.36
N ASN A 442 -3.37 28.65 1.07
CA ASN A 442 -2.58 28.21 -0.07
C ASN A 442 -3.53 27.64 -1.14
N VAL A 443 -3.21 27.85 -2.41
CA VAL A 443 -3.91 27.21 -3.54
C VAL A 443 -2.86 26.56 -4.41
N TYR A 444 -2.96 25.24 -4.55
CA TYR A 444 -2.07 24.43 -5.37
C TYR A 444 -2.79 23.94 -6.62
N ARG A 445 -2.10 23.85 -7.75
CA ARG A 445 -2.60 23.23 -8.98
C ARG A 445 -1.89 21.90 -9.21
N ASN A 446 -2.69 20.87 -9.44
CA ASN A 446 -2.23 19.51 -9.75
C ASN A 446 -2.76 19.12 -11.14
N ARG A 447 -1.97 18.41 -11.95
CA ARG A 447 -2.48 17.72 -13.16
C ARG A 447 -3.40 16.59 -12.68
N VAL A 448 -4.55 16.41 -13.32
CA VAL A 448 -5.47 15.30 -13.02
C VAL A 448 -5.12 14.15 -13.96
N GLU A 449 -4.10 13.38 -13.56
CA GLU A 449 -3.75 12.12 -14.19
C GLU A 449 -4.45 10.97 -13.47
N SER A 450 -5.15 10.14 -14.23
CA SER A 450 -5.34 8.73 -13.89
C SER A 450 -3.98 8.02 -13.97
N SER A 451 -3.71 7.08 -13.07
CA SER A 451 -2.46 6.30 -13.17
C SER A 451 -2.50 5.44 -14.44
N GLN A 452 -1.39 5.34 -15.17
CA GLN A 452 -1.28 4.62 -16.45
C GLN A 452 -1.94 3.22 -16.43
N TRP A 453 -1.74 2.45 -15.36
CA TRP A 453 -2.32 1.11 -15.17
C TRP A 453 -3.85 1.08 -14.99
N ILE A 454 -4.51 2.23 -14.81
CA ILE A 454 -5.97 2.38 -14.77
C ILE A 454 -6.50 2.66 -16.19
N ASP A 455 -5.85 3.53 -16.95
CA ASP A 455 -6.29 3.88 -18.31
C ASP A 455 -6.01 2.75 -19.30
N ASP A 456 -4.90 2.02 -19.13
CA ASP A 456 -4.61 0.80 -19.88
C ASP A 456 -5.54 -0.37 -19.47
N ALA A 457 -6.17 -0.32 -18.28
CA ALA A 457 -7.08 -1.36 -17.75
C ALA A 457 -8.50 -1.34 -18.37
N GLY A 458 -8.56 -1.23 -19.69
CA GLY A 458 -9.76 -1.34 -20.50
C GLY A 458 -9.50 -1.41 -22.00
N MET A 459 -8.36 -0.89 -22.46
CA MET A 459 -8.03 -0.77 -23.89
C MET A 459 -7.18 -1.93 -24.42
N GLY A 460 -6.44 -2.64 -23.55
CA GLY A 460 -5.64 -3.80 -23.96
C GLY A 460 -4.38 -3.39 -24.75
N GLU A 461 -4.01 -4.18 -25.76
CA GLU A 461 -2.77 -3.99 -26.53
C GLU A 461 -2.71 -2.69 -27.38
N THR A 462 -3.79 -1.90 -27.45
CA THR A 462 -3.76 -0.57 -28.08
C THR A 462 -3.21 0.52 -27.16
N GLY A 463 -3.06 0.24 -25.85
CA GLY A 463 -2.64 1.15 -24.79
C GLY A 463 -3.37 2.50 -24.70
N SER A 464 -2.92 3.35 -23.79
CA SER A 464 -3.27 4.77 -23.70
C SER A 464 -2.26 5.65 -24.43
N THR A 465 -2.59 6.92 -24.66
CA THR A 465 -1.65 7.90 -25.23
C THR A 465 -0.41 8.14 -24.34
N VAL A 466 -0.51 7.84 -23.04
CA VAL A 466 0.63 7.81 -22.11
C VAL A 466 1.62 6.70 -22.48
N THR A 467 1.11 5.55 -22.93
CA THR A 467 1.89 4.34 -23.25
C THR A 467 2.66 4.43 -24.58
N TYR A 468 2.27 5.35 -25.49
CA TYR A 468 2.97 5.59 -26.77
C TYR A 468 3.80 6.88 -26.83
N GLY A 469 3.94 7.59 -25.71
CA GLY A 469 5.12 8.45 -25.49
C GLY A 469 5.18 9.83 -26.17
N ASP A 470 4.05 10.46 -26.52
CA ASP A 470 4.04 11.79 -27.19
C ASP A 470 3.86 13.00 -26.23
N ASP A 471 4.20 12.86 -24.94
CA ASP A 471 4.47 14.00 -24.03
C ASP A 471 5.97 14.46 -24.15
N GLY A 472 6.61 14.13 -25.27
CA GLY A 472 8.07 14.15 -25.51
C GLY A 472 8.72 15.52 -25.76
N SER A 473 8.40 16.56 -24.97
CA SER A 473 8.96 17.91 -25.17
C SER A 473 9.61 18.55 -23.93
N LYS A 474 10.70 17.93 -23.43
CA LYS A 474 11.70 18.54 -22.51
C LYS A 474 11.15 19.22 -21.23
N GLY A 475 9.95 18.83 -20.77
CA GLY A 475 9.25 19.44 -19.63
C GLY A 475 9.06 18.53 -18.40
N ALA A 476 9.36 17.24 -18.50
CA ALA A 476 9.07 16.23 -17.47
C ALA A 476 9.96 16.31 -16.22
N ARG A 477 9.81 17.39 -15.45
CA ARG A 477 10.11 17.39 -14.01
C ARG A 477 9.00 16.60 -13.30
N SER A 478 9.35 15.79 -12.31
CA SER A 478 8.36 15.17 -11.42
C SER A 478 7.40 16.23 -10.89
N MET A 479 6.11 16.13 -11.24
CA MET A 479 5.15 17.23 -11.08
C MET A 479 4.73 17.41 -9.62
N ALA A 480 5.58 18.09 -8.86
CA ALA A 480 5.21 18.67 -7.57
C ALA A 480 4.03 19.65 -7.75
N PRO A 481 3.14 19.79 -6.74
CA PRO A 481 2.02 20.73 -6.79
C PRO A 481 2.49 22.16 -7.10
N GLU A 482 1.91 22.78 -8.13
CA GLU A 482 2.23 24.18 -8.48
C GLU A 482 1.53 25.12 -7.49
N THR A 483 2.28 25.81 -6.64
CA THR A 483 1.70 26.82 -5.74
C THR A 483 1.25 28.04 -6.55
N ILE A 484 -0.07 28.23 -6.68
CA ILE A 484 -0.71 29.33 -7.41
C ILE A 484 -0.93 30.53 -6.51
N VAL A 485 -1.26 30.28 -5.24
CA VAL A 485 -1.34 31.27 -4.16
C VAL A 485 -0.68 30.70 -2.93
N ALA A 486 0.13 31.51 -2.25
CA ALA A 486 0.82 31.15 -1.02
C ALA A 486 0.54 32.17 0.08
N ASN A 487 0.26 31.68 1.29
CA ASN A 487 0.17 32.45 2.52
C ASN A 487 -0.78 33.67 2.48
N GLN A 488 -1.87 33.61 1.70
CA GLN A 488 -2.82 34.73 1.61
C GLN A 488 -3.65 34.80 2.91
N GLU A 489 -3.45 35.87 3.70
CA GLU A 489 -4.12 36.07 4.99
C GLU A 489 -5.66 36.08 4.85
N ILE A 490 -6.34 35.40 5.78
CA ILE A 490 -7.80 35.47 5.96
C ILE A 490 -8.14 35.80 7.42
N LYS A 491 -9.30 36.45 7.63
CA LYS A 491 -9.74 36.92 8.95
C LYS A 491 -11.11 36.32 9.28
N PHE A 492 -11.19 35.67 10.43
CA PHE A 492 -12.41 35.10 10.97
C PHE A 492 -13.16 36.12 11.83
N ASP A 493 -14.49 36.12 11.77
CA ASP A 493 -15.36 36.91 12.65
C ASP A 493 -15.48 36.29 14.06
N GLU A 494 -16.18 36.98 14.97
CA GLU A 494 -16.43 36.49 16.34
C GLU A 494 -17.24 35.18 16.42
N LYS A 495 -17.84 34.74 15.29
CA LYS A 495 -18.63 33.52 15.16
C LYS A 495 -17.86 32.40 14.44
N GLY A 496 -16.58 32.63 14.12
CA GLY A 496 -15.72 31.65 13.49
C GLY A 496 -15.96 31.49 11.98
N PHE A 497 -16.50 32.49 11.29
CA PHE A 497 -16.61 32.50 9.83
C PHE A 497 -15.58 33.43 9.18
N ALA A 498 -14.88 32.94 8.16
CA ALA A 498 -14.10 33.74 7.24
C ALA A 498 -14.66 33.55 5.83
N ASP A 499 -15.07 34.65 5.19
CA ASP A 499 -15.32 34.66 3.74
C ASP A 499 -14.01 34.96 3.01
N PHE A 500 -13.69 34.14 2.02
CA PHE A 500 -12.46 34.21 1.26
C PHE A 500 -12.74 34.21 -0.24
N GLU A 501 -12.04 35.09 -0.96
CA GLU A 501 -12.16 35.27 -2.40
C GLU A 501 -10.76 35.26 -3.02
N VAL A 502 -10.50 34.30 -3.90
CA VAL A 502 -9.21 34.11 -4.56
C VAL A 502 -9.39 34.03 -6.07
N LYS A 503 -8.70 34.91 -6.79
CA LYS A 503 -8.70 34.92 -8.24
C LYS A 503 -7.60 34.01 -8.77
N ILE A 504 -7.97 32.97 -9.49
CA ILE A 504 -7.03 32.11 -10.19
C ILE A 504 -6.38 32.95 -11.32
N PRO A 505 -5.05 32.96 -11.49
CA PRO A 505 -4.42 33.67 -12.60
C PRO A 505 -4.94 33.19 -13.95
N GLY A 506 -5.18 34.13 -14.88
CA GLY A 506 -5.71 33.83 -16.22
C GLY A 506 -4.71 33.22 -17.21
N ASN A 507 -3.50 32.91 -16.76
CA ASN A 507 -2.44 32.30 -17.56
C ASN A 507 -1.53 31.48 -16.63
N LEU A 508 -1.80 30.18 -16.53
CA LEU A 508 -0.99 29.21 -15.78
C LEU A 508 -0.20 28.31 -16.73
N PRO A 509 1.00 27.85 -16.35
CA PRO A 509 1.87 27.05 -17.21
C PRO A 509 1.28 25.69 -17.61
N GLY A 510 1.88 25.06 -18.62
CA GLY A 510 1.48 23.74 -19.13
C GLY A 510 0.35 23.77 -20.18
N PRO A 511 0.08 22.62 -20.82
CA PRO A 511 -0.88 22.55 -21.94
C PRO A 511 -2.34 22.85 -21.55
N LYS A 512 -3.02 23.66 -22.36
CA LYS A 512 -4.42 24.09 -22.13
C LYS A 512 -5.49 23.01 -22.40
N ASN A 513 -5.08 21.86 -22.92
CA ASN A 513 -5.92 20.72 -23.28
C ASN A 513 -5.90 19.59 -22.23
N LEU A 514 -5.24 19.79 -21.08
CA LEU A 514 -5.16 18.82 -19.99
C LEU A 514 -6.07 19.22 -18.83
N ASN A 515 -6.60 18.22 -18.12
CA ASN A 515 -7.40 18.44 -16.92
C ASN A 515 -6.49 18.78 -15.72
N TYR A 516 -6.90 19.75 -14.91
CA TYR A 516 -6.21 20.15 -13.69
C TYR A 516 -7.16 20.18 -12.50
N SER A 517 -6.62 20.25 -11.29
CA SER A 517 -7.39 20.53 -10.08
C SER A 517 -6.69 21.53 -9.18
N TYR A 518 -7.46 22.49 -8.66
CA TYR A 518 -7.04 23.46 -7.68
C TYR A 518 -7.34 22.90 -6.28
N LYS A 519 -6.32 22.52 -5.53
CA LYS A 519 -6.43 22.16 -4.11
C LYS A 519 -6.24 23.42 -3.27
N VAL A 520 -7.32 23.87 -2.65
CA VAL A 520 -7.30 24.96 -1.67
C VAL A 520 -7.00 24.36 -0.31
N GLU A 521 -6.01 24.91 0.39
CA GLU A 521 -5.64 24.53 1.76
C GLU A 521 -5.70 25.77 2.65
N VAL A 522 -6.56 25.71 3.68
CA VAL A 522 -6.70 26.76 4.68
C VAL A 522 -5.97 26.32 5.94
N TYR A 523 -5.03 27.13 6.40
CA TYR A 523 -4.33 26.97 7.67
C TYR A 523 -4.85 27.99 8.68
N SER A 524 -4.93 27.59 9.94
CA SER A 524 -5.30 28.49 11.04
C SER A 524 -4.58 28.13 12.33
N GLN A 525 -4.30 29.14 13.15
CA GLN A 525 -3.76 29.06 14.50
C GLN A 525 -4.70 29.84 15.44
N ASP A 526 -5.20 29.21 16.50
CA ASP A 526 -6.00 29.89 17.51
C ASP A 526 -5.14 30.58 18.57
N ALA A 527 -5.76 31.42 19.40
CA ALA A 527 -5.06 32.21 20.43
C ALA A 527 -4.30 31.37 21.48
N ASP A 528 -4.58 30.07 21.54
CA ASP A 528 -3.95 29.07 22.41
C ASP A 528 -2.92 28.21 21.63
N ASP A 529 -2.43 28.72 20.49
CA ASP A 529 -1.40 28.17 19.58
C ASP A 529 -1.76 26.85 18.87
N ASN A 530 -3.04 26.50 18.80
CA ASN A 530 -3.49 25.26 18.14
C ASN A 530 -3.56 25.44 16.62
N VAL A 531 -2.63 24.80 15.89
CA VAL A 531 -2.56 24.83 14.42
C VAL A 531 -3.39 23.69 13.80
N ILE A 532 -4.41 24.06 13.02
CA ILE A 532 -5.26 23.17 12.22
C ILE A 532 -5.09 23.54 10.75
N TYR A 533 -5.27 22.58 9.85
CA TYR A 533 -5.51 22.84 8.42
C TYR A 533 -6.77 22.11 7.93
N GLY A 534 -7.37 22.61 6.86
CA GLY A 534 -8.46 21.96 6.13
C GLY A 534 -8.29 22.19 4.63
N SER A 535 -8.67 21.22 3.80
CA SER A 535 -8.45 21.32 2.35
C SER A 535 -9.66 20.86 1.52
N LYS A 536 -9.75 21.37 0.28
CA LYS A 536 -10.80 21.04 -0.68
C LYS A 536 -10.31 21.24 -2.11
N SER A 537 -10.71 20.36 -3.02
CA SER A 537 -10.29 20.39 -4.43
C SER A 537 -11.42 20.82 -5.36
N PHE A 538 -11.06 21.54 -6.42
CA PHE A 538 -11.93 22.04 -7.48
C PHE A 538 -11.34 21.65 -8.82
N PHE A 539 -12.15 21.18 -9.76
CA PHE A 539 -11.65 20.70 -11.04
C PHE A 539 -11.65 21.81 -12.10
N ASP A 540 -10.54 21.94 -12.84
CA ASP A 540 -10.42 22.76 -14.05
C ASP A 540 -10.84 21.87 -15.23
N LEU A 541 -12.08 22.08 -15.69
CA LEU A 541 -12.75 21.23 -16.67
C LEU A 541 -13.31 22.08 -17.80
N ALA A 542 -13.35 21.51 -19.01
CA ALA A 542 -13.91 22.19 -20.18
C ALA A 542 -15.36 22.68 -19.97
N SER A 543 -16.17 21.94 -19.21
CA SER A 543 -17.57 22.24 -18.90
C SER A 543 -17.92 21.89 -17.44
N GLU A 544 -18.86 22.63 -16.84
CA GLU A 544 -19.38 22.33 -15.50
C GLU A 544 -20.42 21.19 -15.49
N VAL A 545 -21.01 20.85 -16.65
CA VAL A 545 -21.91 19.70 -16.81
C VAL A 545 -21.16 18.50 -17.38
N SER A 546 -21.33 17.35 -16.75
CA SER A 546 -21.03 16.02 -17.27
C SER A 546 -22.30 15.41 -17.88
N THR A 547 -22.23 15.12 -19.17
CA THR A 547 -23.30 14.55 -19.99
C THR A 547 -23.21 13.04 -19.99
N GLN A 548 -24.33 12.36 -19.74
CA GLN A 548 -24.43 10.91 -19.92
C GLN A 548 -25.62 10.61 -20.84
N ALA A 549 -25.35 10.05 -22.01
CA ALA A 549 -26.34 9.74 -23.03
C ALA A 549 -26.42 8.22 -23.24
N ARG A 550 -27.63 7.66 -23.28
CA ARG A 550 -27.85 6.24 -23.64
C ARG A 550 -29.23 6.01 -24.24
N PHE A 551 -29.32 5.19 -25.28
CA PHE A 551 -30.60 4.69 -25.76
C PHE A 551 -31.15 3.59 -24.85
N ASN A 552 -32.48 3.46 -24.78
CA ASN A 552 -33.13 2.34 -24.09
C ASN A 552 -33.02 1.01 -24.86
N LYS A 553 -32.74 1.06 -26.17
CA LYS A 553 -32.54 -0.08 -27.07
C LYS A 553 -31.18 0.04 -27.77
N ILE A 554 -30.53 -1.09 -27.99
CA ILE A 554 -29.23 -1.19 -28.69
C ILE A 554 -29.44 -1.27 -30.21
N VAL A 555 -30.49 -1.99 -30.61
CA VAL A 555 -30.94 -2.18 -31.99
C VAL A 555 -32.44 -1.97 -32.02
N VAL A 556 -32.95 -1.35 -33.08
CA VAL A 556 -34.39 -1.20 -33.30
C VAL A 556 -34.70 -1.26 -34.80
N GLU A 557 -35.86 -1.81 -35.14
CA GLU A 557 -36.36 -1.83 -36.51
C GLU A 557 -36.81 -0.42 -36.92
N THR A 558 -36.52 -0.03 -38.17
CA THR A 558 -36.81 1.30 -38.68
C THR A 558 -38.30 1.64 -38.61
N GLY A 559 -38.62 2.81 -38.05
CA GLY A 559 -39.99 3.22 -37.70
C GLY A 559 -40.58 2.61 -36.42
N LYS A 560 -39.81 1.93 -35.57
CA LYS A 560 -40.22 1.56 -34.20
C LYS A 560 -39.54 2.45 -33.15
N GLU A 561 -40.28 2.79 -32.09
CA GLU A 561 -39.83 3.69 -31.02
C GLU A 561 -38.52 3.23 -30.35
N ALA A 562 -37.61 4.17 -30.12
CA ALA A 562 -36.61 4.09 -29.06
C ALA A 562 -36.43 5.48 -28.41
N ILE A 563 -35.91 5.50 -27.19
CA ILE A 563 -35.78 6.71 -26.38
C ILE A 563 -34.32 6.86 -25.97
N LEU A 564 -33.69 7.94 -26.43
CA LEU A 564 -32.43 8.44 -25.88
C LEU A 564 -32.73 9.08 -24.52
N THR A 565 -32.09 8.56 -23.47
CA THR A 565 -32.08 9.19 -22.16
C THR A 565 -30.77 9.97 -22.01
N VAL A 566 -30.89 11.27 -21.84
CA VAL A 566 -29.78 12.18 -21.55
C VAL A 566 -29.84 12.55 -20.07
N MET A 567 -28.70 12.55 -19.39
CA MET A 567 -28.57 12.99 -18.00
C MET A 567 -27.49 14.08 -17.91
N SER A 568 -27.79 15.13 -17.14
CA SER A 568 -26.87 16.21 -16.77
C SER A 568 -26.50 16.08 -15.29
N LYS A 569 -25.20 15.93 -15.02
CA LYS A 569 -24.64 15.83 -13.66
C LYS A 569 -23.48 16.79 -13.48
N THR A 570 -23.13 17.11 -12.24
CA THR A 570 -21.79 17.60 -11.91
C THR A 570 -20.80 16.43 -11.82
N VAL A 571 -19.51 16.72 -11.63
CA VAL A 571 -18.48 15.68 -11.44
C VAL A 571 -18.60 14.96 -10.09
N SER A 572 -19.22 15.55 -9.06
CA SER A 572 -19.63 14.79 -7.86
C SER A 572 -20.77 13.79 -8.09
N GLY A 573 -21.35 13.77 -9.30
CA GLY A 573 -22.49 12.93 -9.68
C GLY A 573 -23.86 13.51 -9.32
N LYS A 574 -23.91 14.71 -8.71
CA LYS A 574 -25.13 15.45 -8.37
C LYS A 574 -25.87 15.86 -9.65
N ALA A 575 -27.19 15.75 -9.66
CA ALA A 575 -28.00 16.16 -10.81
C ALA A 575 -27.94 17.69 -11.05
N MET A 576 -27.76 18.10 -12.31
CA MET A 576 -27.86 19.49 -12.76
C MET A 576 -29.17 19.70 -13.53
N PRO A 577 -30.20 20.38 -12.98
CA PRO A 577 -31.45 20.62 -13.67
C PRO A 577 -31.39 21.83 -14.61
N ASP A 578 -32.39 21.91 -15.51
CA ASP A 578 -32.66 23.03 -16.42
C ASP A 578 -31.53 23.34 -17.40
N ILE A 579 -30.69 22.34 -17.71
CA ILE A 579 -29.58 22.45 -18.65
C ILE A 579 -30.11 22.34 -20.08
N ASP A 580 -29.80 23.35 -20.89
CA ASP A 580 -30.13 23.38 -22.32
C ASP A 580 -29.13 22.51 -23.11
N GLY A 581 -29.63 21.82 -24.12
CA GLY A 581 -28.84 20.92 -24.94
C GLY A 581 -29.39 20.74 -26.35
N GLU A 582 -28.65 20.00 -27.15
CA GLU A 582 -28.96 19.67 -28.53
C GLU A 582 -28.52 18.24 -28.81
N VAL A 583 -29.41 17.47 -29.44
CA VAL A 583 -29.10 16.14 -29.96
C VAL A 583 -29.03 16.23 -31.48
N LYS A 584 -27.88 15.89 -32.05
CA LYS A 584 -27.70 15.71 -33.49
C LYS A 584 -27.62 14.23 -33.78
N TYR A 585 -28.58 13.74 -34.56
CA TYR A 585 -28.60 12.38 -35.06
C TYR A 585 -27.86 12.31 -36.40
N PHE A 586 -26.82 11.49 -36.48
CA PHE A 586 -26.02 11.21 -37.67
C PHE A 586 -26.23 9.76 -38.10
N LEU A 587 -26.28 9.49 -39.40
CA LEU A 587 -26.35 8.15 -39.99
C LEU A 587 -25.19 8.03 -40.99
N GLY A 588 -24.08 7.42 -40.55
CA GLY A 588 -22.76 7.72 -41.14
C GLY A 588 -22.45 9.21 -41.03
N ASP A 589 -21.81 9.79 -42.05
CA ASP A 589 -21.49 11.22 -42.09
C ASP A 589 -22.71 12.15 -42.25
N LYS A 590 -23.88 11.60 -42.62
CA LYS A 590 -25.08 12.39 -42.91
C LYS A 590 -25.81 12.76 -41.62
N THR A 591 -25.93 14.06 -41.33
CA THR A 591 -26.87 14.55 -40.31
C THR A 591 -28.32 14.29 -40.76
N ILE A 592 -29.11 13.67 -39.89
CA ILE A 592 -30.52 13.31 -40.12
C ILE A 592 -31.46 14.32 -39.47
N GLN A 593 -31.27 14.63 -38.18
CA GLN A 593 -32.11 15.56 -37.44
C GLN A 593 -31.31 16.21 -36.30
N THR A 594 -31.62 17.48 -36.03
CA THR A 594 -31.15 18.21 -34.84
C THR A 594 -32.34 18.56 -33.96
N LYS A 595 -32.37 18.08 -32.72
CA LYS A 595 -33.48 18.24 -31.76
C LYS A 595 -32.95 18.95 -30.51
N LYS A 596 -33.44 20.16 -30.23
CA LYS A 596 -33.12 20.88 -28.99
C LYS A 596 -33.81 20.23 -27.80
N ILE A 597 -33.12 20.17 -26.66
CA ILE A 597 -33.56 19.49 -25.45
C ILE A 597 -33.29 20.35 -24.21
N LYS A 598 -34.01 20.09 -23.12
CA LYS A 598 -33.72 20.67 -21.80
C LYS A 598 -33.91 19.62 -20.73
N THR A 599 -33.03 19.56 -19.74
CA THR A 599 -33.12 18.56 -18.67
C THR A 599 -34.03 19.02 -17.54
N ASN A 600 -34.81 18.08 -16.97
CA ASN A 600 -35.78 18.36 -15.92
C ASN A 600 -35.13 18.52 -14.53
N ALA A 601 -35.96 18.72 -13.49
CA ALA A 601 -35.54 18.87 -12.09
C ALA A 601 -34.67 17.72 -11.51
N LYS A 602 -34.60 16.56 -12.17
CA LYS A 602 -33.70 15.44 -11.81
C LYS A 602 -32.43 15.36 -12.68
N GLY A 603 -32.18 16.38 -13.49
CA GLY A 603 -31.09 16.39 -14.48
C GLY A 603 -31.28 15.34 -15.57
N VAL A 604 -32.52 15.13 -16.06
CA VAL A 604 -32.82 14.14 -17.11
C VAL A 604 -33.64 14.75 -18.24
N ALA A 605 -33.26 14.47 -19.49
CA ALA A 605 -34.10 14.63 -20.67
C ALA A 605 -34.36 13.26 -21.32
N LYS A 606 -35.52 13.10 -21.97
CA LYS A 606 -35.85 11.96 -22.82
C LYS A 606 -36.11 12.48 -24.23
N VAL A 607 -35.59 11.77 -25.22
CA VAL A 607 -35.56 12.22 -26.61
C VAL A 607 -35.83 11.03 -27.52
N ASP A 608 -36.98 11.05 -28.16
CA ASP A 608 -37.42 10.02 -29.11
C ASP A 608 -36.63 10.14 -30.42
N LEU A 609 -36.44 9.00 -31.10
CA LEU A 609 -35.79 8.92 -32.41
C LEU A 609 -36.44 9.84 -33.46
N PRO A 610 -35.70 10.21 -34.53
CA PRO A 610 -36.29 10.81 -35.72
C PRO A 610 -37.32 9.88 -36.37
N GLU A 611 -38.47 10.43 -36.76
CA GLU A 611 -39.55 9.70 -37.45
C GLU A 611 -39.30 9.58 -38.96
N ASP A 612 -38.43 8.65 -39.37
CA ASP A 612 -38.29 8.22 -40.76
C ASP A 612 -38.09 6.70 -40.84
N ALA A 613 -38.99 6.02 -41.57
CA ALA A 613 -39.03 4.57 -41.73
C ALA A 613 -38.07 4.03 -42.81
N ASN A 614 -37.23 4.89 -43.40
CA ASN A 614 -36.17 4.52 -44.34
C ASN A 614 -34.77 4.59 -43.71
N LEU A 615 -34.65 5.07 -42.46
CA LEU A 615 -33.37 5.13 -41.76
C LEU A 615 -32.91 3.71 -41.41
N VAL A 616 -31.89 3.24 -42.10
CA VAL A 616 -31.20 1.97 -41.85
C VAL A 616 -29.72 2.27 -41.73
N GLY A 617 -29.13 1.94 -40.59
CA GLY A 617 -27.70 2.17 -40.33
C GLY A 617 -27.36 2.27 -38.85
N GLU A 618 -26.07 2.42 -38.53
CA GLU A 618 -25.69 2.94 -37.20
C GLU A 618 -26.04 4.43 -37.14
N MET A 619 -26.96 4.77 -36.24
CA MET A 619 -27.33 6.14 -35.96
C MET A 619 -26.67 6.62 -34.66
N ARG A 620 -25.75 7.58 -34.79
CA ARG A 620 -25.03 8.22 -33.68
C ARG A 620 -25.76 9.48 -33.24
N ALA A 621 -26.11 9.56 -31.97
CA ALA A 621 -26.58 10.77 -31.33
C ALA A 621 -25.40 11.51 -30.68
N GLU A 622 -24.93 12.60 -31.29
CA GLU A 622 -24.12 13.59 -30.56
C GLU A 622 -25.05 14.38 -29.65
N VAL A 623 -24.88 14.21 -28.34
CA VAL A 623 -25.54 15.01 -27.33
C VAL A 623 -24.57 16.08 -26.88
N THR A 624 -24.84 17.34 -27.24
CA THR A 624 -24.16 18.49 -26.64
C THR A 624 -25.06 19.06 -25.54
N LEU A 625 -24.58 19.11 -24.30
CA LEU A 625 -25.19 19.94 -23.26
C LEU A 625 -24.34 21.18 -23.04
N TRP A 626 -24.97 22.31 -22.73
CA TRP A 626 -24.25 23.53 -22.39
C TRP A 626 -24.43 23.86 -20.91
N ASP A 627 -23.34 24.05 -20.18
CA ASP A 627 -23.42 24.56 -18.82
C ASP A 627 -23.99 26.00 -18.79
N LYS A 628 -24.22 26.53 -17.58
CA LYS A 628 -24.78 27.88 -17.40
C LYS A 628 -23.86 29.00 -17.89
N LYS A 629 -22.57 28.72 -18.10
CA LYS A 629 -21.57 29.61 -18.72
C LYS A 629 -21.49 29.42 -20.25
N ARG A 630 -22.34 28.56 -20.84
CA ARG A 630 -22.39 28.17 -22.27
C ARG A 630 -21.16 27.39 -22.77
N ASN A 631 -20.38 26.77 -21.89
CA ASN A 631 -19.38 25.77 -22.33
C ASN A 631 -20.09 24.48 -22.75
N PRO A 632 -19.74 23.87 -23.90
CA PRO A 632 -20.27 22.58 -24.29
C PRO A 632 -19.58 21.43 -23.55
N ASP A 633 -20.37 20.45 -23.11
CA ASP A 633 -19.91 19.08 -22.93
C ASP A 633 -20.55 18.20 -24.00
N LYS A 634 -19.81 17.19 -24.49
CA LYS A 634 -20.23 16.33 -25.60
C LYS A 634 -20.15 14.86 -25.23
N GLN A 635 -21.26 14.15 -25.34
CA GLN A 635 -21.33 12.71 -25.21
C GLN A 635 -22.02 12.09 -26.43
N PHE A 636 -21.45 11.02 -26.96
CA PHE A 636 -22.07 10.23 -28.01
C PHE A 636 -22.87 9.05 -27.42
N ALA A 637 -23.97 8.69 -28.08
CA ALA A 637 -24.69 7.44 -27.86
C ALA A 637 -25.08 6.85 -29.22
N ASP A 638 -24.88 5.55 -29.41
CA ASP A 638 -25.12 4.88 -30.69
C ASP A 638 -26.31 3.91 -30.60
N ILE A 639 -27.07 3.79 -31.69
CA ILE A 639 -28.13 2.79 -31.86
C ILE A 639 -28.12 2.26 -33.30
N VAL A 640 -28.32 0.95 -33.47
CA VAL A 640 -28.40 0.34 -34.80
C VAL A 640 -29.86 0.31 -35.28
N LEU A 641 -30.14 0.99 -36.38
CA LEU A 641 -31.44 0.97 -37.07
C LEU A 641 -31.41 -0.11 -38.15
N VAL A 642 -32.28 -1.11 -38.05
CA VAL A 642 -32.35 -2.22 -39.03
C VAL A 642 -33.58 -2.10 -39.94
N GLY A 643 -33.40 -2.43 -41.23
CA GLY A 643 -34.49 -2.44 -42.20
C GLY A 643 -35.52 -3.54 -41.96
N LYS A 644 -36.71 -3.38 -42.55
CA LYS A 644 -37.82 -4.35 -42.44
C LYS A 644 -37.58 -5.65 -43.22
N THR A 645 -36.59 -5.68 -44.11
CA THR A 645 -36.23 -6.85 -44.94
C THR A 645 -34.93 -7.48 -44.41
N PRO A 646 -34.90 -8.79 -44.09
CA PRO A 646 -33.67 -9.47 -43.69
C PRO A 646 -32.60 -9.43 -44.79
N GLY A 647 -31.34 -9.18 -44.42
CA GLY A 647 -30.17 -9.34 -45.28
C GLY A 647 -29.32 -8.09 -45.52
N VAL A 648 -29.84 -6.88 -45.29
CA VAL A 648 -29.03 -5.64 -45.40
C VAL A 648 -28.21 -5.45 -44.13
N SER A 649 -26.88 -5.39 -44.25
CA SER A 649 -26.02 -5.00 -43.13
C SER A 649 -26.14 -3.51 -42.87
N ALA A 650 -26.64 -3.13 -41.69
CA ALA A 650 -26.82 -1.74 -41.30
C ALA A 650 -25.48 -1.03 -41.02
N VAL A 651 -24.45 -1.75 -40.55
CA VAL A 651 -23.22 -1.11 -40.06
C VAL A 651 -22.01 -1.67 -40.77
N ASN A 652 -21.28 -0.80 -41.49
CA ASN A 652 -19.95 -1.15 -41.96
C ASN A 652 -18.96 -0.95 -40.81
N ASN A 653 -18.21 -1.99 -40.46
CA ASN A 653 -17.22 -1.96 -39.38
C ASN A 653 -15.89 -2.53 -39.88
N ASP A 654 -14.78 -2.03 -39.36
CA ASP A 654 -13.43 -2.54 -39.64
C ASP A 654 -12.94 -3.56 -38.60
N GLU A 655 -13.68 -3.72 -37.49
CA GLU A 655 -13.49 -4.73 -36.45
C GLU A 655 -14.83 -5.31 -35.95
N ILE A 656 -14.75 -6.38 -35.17
CA ILE A 656 -15.90 -6.90 -34.40
C ILE A 656 -16.26 -5.93 -33.26
N ARG A 657 -17.54 -5.59 -33.16
CA ARG A 657 -18.10 -4.74 -32.09
C ARG A 657 -19.14 -5.50 -31.28
N LEU A 658 -19.08 -5.32 -29.97
CA LEU A 658 -20.00 -5.90 -29.00
C LEU A 658 -20.85 -4.77 -28.41
N LEU A 659 -22.16 -4.78 -28.67
CA LEU A 659 -23.06 -3.73 -28.22
C LEU A 659 -24.07 -4.29 -27.20
N THR A 660 -24.12 -3.67 -26.02
CA THR A 660 -25.07 -4.00 -24.94
C THR A 660 -25.45 -2.74 -24.16
N ASN A 661 -26.57 -2.78 -23.45
CA ASN A 661 -27.02 -1.74 -22.51
C ASN A 661 -26.97 -2.20 -21.04
N GLN A 662 -26.46 -3.41 -20.79
CA GLN A 662 -26.28 -4.02 -19.48
C GLN A 662 -24.80 -3.90 -19.06
N ALA A 663 -24.56 -3.51 -17.81
CA ALA A 663 -23.22 -3.48 -17.19
C ALA A 663 -23.25 -4.12 -15.79
N GLU A 664 -24.37 -3.92 -15.08
CA GLU A 664 -24.79 -4.72 -13.93
C GLU A 664 -26.04 -5.52 -14.31
N VAL A 665 -26.17 -6.75 -13.80
CA VAL A 665 -27.31 -7.67 -14.02
C VAL A 665 -27.66 -8.45 -12.77
N GLY A 666 -28.93 -8.86 -12.65
CA GLY A 666 -29.42 -9.76 -11.61
C GLY A 666 -29.16 -11.23 -11.90
N GLN A 667 -29.16 -12.08 -10.87
CA GLN A 667 -29.15 -13.54 -11.07
C GLN A 667 -30.45 -14.00 -11.75
N ASN A 668 -30.36 -14.97 -12.65
CA ASN A 668 -31.41 -15.43 -13.57
C ASN A 668 -31.86 -14.45 -14.66
N GLU A 669 -31.37 -13.21 -14.71
CA GLU A 669 -31.59 -12.34 -15.87
C GLU A 669 -30.86 -12.89 -17.11
N THR A 670 -31.16 -12.34 -18.28
CA THR A 670 -30.48 -12.70 -19.54
C THR A 670 -29.62 -11.53 -19.98
N ILE A 671 -28.31 -11.76 -20.13
CA ILE A 671 -27.39 -10.84 -20.79
C ILE A 671 -27.64 -10.91 -22.29
N LYS A 672 -27.77 -9.75 -22.93
CA LYS A 672 -27.95 -9.61 -24.38
C LYS A 672 -26.82 -8.78 -24.97
N ILE A 673 -26.11 -9.37 -25.93
CA ILE A 673 -25.07 -8.72 -26.71
C ILE A 673 -25.45 -8.81 -28.18
N PHE A 674 -25.55 -7.67 -28.84
CA PHE A 674 -25.57 -7.61 -30.29
C PHE A 674 -24.13 -7.61 -30.79
N VAL A 675 -23.78 -8.59 -31.62
CA VAL A 675 -22.45 -8.71 -32.24
C VAL A 675 -22.56 -8.19 -33.66
N ALA A 676 -21.73 -7.20 -34.00
CA ALA A 676 -21.55 -6.73 -35.37
C ALA A 676 -20.14 -7.12 -35.85
N MET A 677 -20.06 -7.76 -37.01
CA MET A 677 -18.82 -8.28 -37.60
C MET A 677 -18.30 -7.32 -38.68
N PRO A 678 -16.98 -7.30 -38.95
CA PRO A 678 -16.42 -6.51 -40.04
C PRO A 678 -16.84 -7.05 -41.41
N ASP A 679 -16.49 -6.33 -42.48
CA ASP A 679 -16.66 -6.88 -43.84
C ASP A 679 -15.60 -7.94 -44.14
N LYS A 680 -15.93 -8.89 -45.02
CA LYS A 680 -15.06 -10.00 -45.44
C LYS A 680 -14.53 -10.83 -44.26
N TRP A 681 -15.30 -10.92 -43.18
CA TRP A 681 -14.97 -11.83 -42.08
C TRP A 681 -15.18 -13.30 -42.51
N GLY A 682 -14.41 -14.21 -41.93
CA GLY A 682 -14.46 -15.64 -42.28
C GLY A 682 -13.65 -16.00 -43.54
N ALA A 683 -13.74 -17.28 -43.95
CA ALA A 683 -12.87 -17.84 -44.97
C ALA A 683 -13.07 -17.19 -46.35
N ALA A 684 -11.98 -16.72 -46.97
CA ALA A 684 -11.99 -16.05 -48.27
C ALA A 684 -12.95 -14.85 -48.39
N GLY A 685 -13.31 -14.20 -47.28
CA GLY A 685 -14.20 -13.04 -47.26
C GLY A 685 -15.70 -13.37 -47.31
N SER A 686 -16.09 -14.59 -46.98
CA SER A 686 -17.47 -15.09 -47.11
C SER A 686 -18.53 -14.43 -46.22
N ASN A 687 -18.14 -13.51 -45.31
CA ASN A 687 -19.01 -12.90 -44.30
C ASN A 687 -19.80 -13.97 -43.48
N SER A 688 -19.16 -15.10 -43.22
CA SER A 688 -19.76 -16.28 -42.58
C SER A 688 -18.67 -17.20 -42.00
N GLY A 689 -18.99 -17.89 -40.90
CA GLY A 689 -18.03 -18.77 -40.23
C GLY A 689 -18.41 -19.13 -38.80
N GLN A 690 -17.43 -19.57 -38.03
CA GLN A 690 -17.56 -19.92 -36.62
C GLN A 690 -17.08 -18.78 -35.74
N VAL A 691 -17.92 -18.33 -34.80
CA VAL A 691 -17.53 -17.43 -33.72
C VAL A 691 -17.59 -18.19 -32.41
N PHE A 692 -16.55 -18.08 -31.59
CA PHE A 692 -16.40 -18.81 -30.35
C PHE A 692 -16.72 -17.90 -29.17
N LEU A 693 -17.68 -18.32 -28.35
CA LEU A 693 -18.04 -17.69 -27.09
C LEU A 693 -17.42 -18.50 -25.94
N THR A 694 -16.53 -17.88 -25.18
CA THR A 694 -16.01 -18.41 -23.92
C THR A 694 -16.57 -17.56 -22.78
N LEU A 695 -17.35 -18.19 -21.89
CA LEU A 695 -17.84 -17.57 -20.66
C LEU A 695 -16.86 -17.87 -19.53
N ALA A 696 -16.27 -16.83 -18.94
CA ALA A 696 -15.19 -16.95 -17.97
C ALA A 696 -15.32 -16.00 -16.77
N GLY A 697 -14.61 -16.32 -15.70
CA GLY A 697 -14.53 -15.53 -14.47
C GLY A 697 -13.31 -15.97 -13.66
N ASN A 698 -13.54 -16.67 -12.53
CA ASN A 698 -12.48 -17.38 -11.80
C ASN A 698 -11.98 -18.65 -12.55
N LYS A 699 -12.80 -19.23 -13.43
CA LYS A 699 -12.46 -20.33 -14.34
C LYS A 699 -13.15 -20.14 -15.70
N ILE A 700 -12.92 -21.04 -16.66
CA ILE A 700 -13.81 -21.20 -17.81
C ILE A 700 -15.07 -21.94 -17.37
N PHE A 701 -16.24 -21.27 -17.43
CA PHE A 701 -17.53 -21.90 -17.14
C PHE A 701 -18.01 -22.72 -18.34
N LYS A 702 -18.01 -22.11 -19.53
CA LYS A 702 -18.60 -22.66 -20.76
C LYS A 702 -17.82 -22.19 -21.98
N THR A 703 -17.61 -23.07 -22.96
CA THR A 703 -17.33 -22.69 -24.34
C THR A 703 -18.52 -23.03 -25.22
N GLN A 704 -18.72 -22.27 -26.29
CA GLN A 704 -19.74 -22.56 -27.30
C GLN A 704 -19.28 -22.04 -28.67
N VAL A 705 -19.35 -22.91 -29.67
CA VAL A 705 -19.24 -22.52 -31.08
C VAL A 705 -20.59 -21.96 -31.53
N ILE A 706 -20.59 -20.77 -32.14
CA ILE A 706 -21.76 -20.10 -32.70
C ILE A 706 -21.54 -20.02 -34.22
N PRO A 707 -22.25 -20.83 -35.02
CA PRO A 707 -22.31 -20.64 -36.46
C PRO A 707 -22.99 -19.31 -36.76
N ALA A 708 -22.26 -18.38 -37.37
CA ALA A 708 -22.76 -17.06 -37.73
C ALA A 708 -22.68 -16.85 -39.25
N ASN A 709 -23.75 -16.29 -39.81
CA ASN A 709 -23.91 -16.02 -41.24
C ASN A 709 -24.36 -14.57 -41.42
N GLY A 710 -23.75 -13.85 -42.35
CA GLY A 710 -23.89 -12.41 -42.48
C GLY A 710 -23.09 -11.66 -41.41
N ARG A 711 -23.32 -10.35 -41.32
CA ARG A 711 -22.45 -9.42 -40.58
C ARG A 711 -22.97 -9.01 -39.19
N SER A 712 -24.03 -9.63 -38.68
CA SER A 712 -24.54 -9.34 -37.33
C SER A 712 -25.45 -10.43 -36.76
N PHE A 713 -25.36 -10.67 -35.46
CA PHE A 713 -26.21 -11.64 -34.75
C PHE A 713 -26.35 -11.29 -33.26
N TRP A 714 -27.23 -12.00 -32.55
CA TRP A 714 -27.44 -11.82 -31.10
C TRP A 714 -26.87 -13.00 -30.30
N ILE A 715 -26.15 -12.68 -29.23
CA ILE A 715 -25.83 -13.61 -28.14
C ILE A 715 -26.79 -13.32 -26.99
N ASN A 716 -27.46 -14.35 -26.50
CA ASN A 716 -28.34 -14.31 -25.34
C ASN A 716 -27.90 -15.41 -24.38
N GLU A 717 -27.49 -15.06 -23.16
CA GLU A 717 -27.05 -16.03 -22.15
C GLU A 717 -27.71 -15.72 -20.81
N LYS A 718 -28.18 -16.76 -20.11
CA LYS A 718 -28.79 -16.61 -18.79
C LYS A 718 -27.72 -16.53 -17.72
N VAL A 719 -27.85 -15.57 -16.79
CA VAL A 719 -26.99 -15.40 -15.63
C VAL A 719 -27.25 -16.55 -14.64
N LEU A 720 -26.36 -17.55 -14.62
CA LEU A 720 -26.42 -18.69 -13.72
C LEU A 720 -25.76 -18.37 -12.38
N ALA A 721 -26.21 -19.05 -11.31
CA ALA A 721 -25.69 -18.82 -9.97
C ALA A 721 -24.22 -19.25 -9.79
N GLU A 722 -23.72 -20.16 -10.65
CA GLU A 722 -22.31 -20.62 -10.61
C GLU A 722 -21.31 -19.55 -11.08
N TYR A 723 -21.77 -18.56 -11.85
CA TYR A 723 -20.94 -17.41 -12.26
C TYR A 723 -20.60 -16.51 -11.06
N GLY A 724 -21.36 -16.62 -9.96
CA GLY A 724 -21.12 -15.89 -8.74
C GLY A 724 -21.51 -14.42 -8.83
N ASN A 725 -20.51 -13.54 -8.75
CA ASN A 725 -20.67 -12.08 -8.67
C ASN A 725 -20.24 -11.33 -9.93
N GLN A 726 -19.79 -12.02 -10.98
CA GLN A 726 -19.43 -11.43 -12.28
C GLN A 726 -19.36 -12.47 -13.41
N ILE A 727 -19.35 -12.01 -14.66
CA ILE A 727 -19.06 -12.85 -15.82
C ILE A 727 -18.40 -12.04 -16.95
N TYR A 728 -17.43 -12.65 -17.63
CA TYR A 728 -16.82 -12.13 -18.85
C TYR A 728 -17.28 -12.95 -20.05
N PHE A 729 -17.77 -12.26 -21.08
CA PHE A 729 -18.07 -12.83 -22.38
C PHE A 729 -16.86 -12.57 -23.28
N VAL A 730 -16.10 -13.62 -23.55
CA VAL A 730 -14.89 -13.56 -24.40
C VAL A 730 -15.26 -14.13 -25.76
N ILE A 731 -15.45 -13.24 -26.73
CA ILE A 731 -15.96 -13.57 -28.07
C ILE A 731 -14.80 -13.47 -29.05
N SER A 732 -14.56 -14.55 -29.81
CA SER A 732 -13.37 -14.65 -30.66
C SER A 732 -13.57 -15.45 -31.94
N TYR A 733 -12.76 -15.18 -32.96
CA TYR A 733 -12.83 -15.83 -34.28
C TYR A 733 -11.52 -15.69 -35.07
N ALA A 734 -11.33 -16.54 -36.08
CA ALA A 734 -10.21 -16.44 -37.00
C ALA A 734 -10.49 -15.47 -38.17
N HIS A 735 -9.53 -14.60 -38.47
CA HIS A 735 -9.55 -13.64 -39.57
C HIS A 735 -8.39 -13.93 -40.54
N PRO A 736 -8.61 -14.15 -41.85
CA PRO A 736 -7.56 -14.60 -42.78
C PRO A 736 -6.29 -13.73 -42.80
N GLU A 737 -6.45 -12.40 -42.65
CA GLU A 737 -5.34 -11.44 -42.73
C GLU A 737 -4.80 -10.97 -41.37
N ARG A 738 -5.53 -11.21 -40.28
CA ARG A 738 -5.25 -10.61 -38.95
C ARG A 738 -5.06 -11.65 -37.84
N GLY A 739 -4.96 -12.93 -38.19
CA GLY A 739 -4.83 -14.01 -37.23
C GLY A 739 -6.11 -14.21 -36.40
N TRP A 740 -5.97 -14.36 -35.09
CA TRP A 740 -7.08 -14.63 -34.19
C TRP A 740 -7.52 -13.36 -33.45
N ILE A 741 -8.78 -12.98 -33.56
CA ILE A 741 -9.33 -11.76 -32.96
C ILE A 741 -10.20 -12.11 -31.74
N GLU A 742 -10.00 -11.40 -30.64
CA GLU A 742 -10.73 -11.55 -29.38
C GLU A 742 -11.27 -10.18 -28.90
N LYS A 743 -12.52 -10.11 -28.46
CA LYS A 743 -13.07 -8.98 -27.70
C LYS A 743 -13.77 -9.50 -26.43
N ARG A 744 -13.82 -8.66 -25.39
CA ARG A 744 -14.32 -9.00 -24.06
C ARG A 744 -15.44 -8.05 -23.64
N ALA A 745 -16.52 -8.59 -23.06
CA ALA A 745 -17.56 -7.79 -22.41
C ALA A 745 -17.74 -8.27 -20.95
N PRO A 746 -17.40 -7.43 -19.94
CA PRO A 746 -17.58 -7.74 -18.52
C PRO A 746 -18.98 -7.34 -18.02
N PHE A 747 -19.55 -8.13 -17.12
CA PHE A 747 -20.80 -7.84 -16.43
C PHE A 747 -20.68 -8.11 -14.94
N LYS A 748 -21.05 -7.15 -14.09
CA LYS A 748 -21.15 -7.35 -12.64
C LYS A 748 -22.49 -8.02 -12.32
N ILE A 749 -22.46 -9.10 -11.57
CA ILE A 749 -23.68 -9.78 -11.09
C ILE A 749 -23.98 -9.28 -9.68
N LEU A 750 -25.04 -8.49 -9.54
CA LEU A 750 -25.52 -8.00 -8.25
C LEU A 750 -26.79 -8.74 -7.84
N ASP A 751 -26.93 -8.98 -6.53
CA ASP A 751 -28.17 -9.44 -5.91
C ASP A 751 -28.73 -8.28 -5.05
N PRO A 752 -29.73 -7.51 -5.56
CA PRO A 752 -30.30 -6.39 -4.83
C PRO A 752 -30.89 -6.79 -3.47
N ASP A 753 -31.37 -8.03 -3.34
CA ASP A 753 -31.97 -8.54 -2.12
C ASP A 753 -30.93 -8.88 -1.03
N LYS A 754 -29.62 -8.74 -1.32
CA LYS A 754 -28.56 -8.81 -0.31
C LYS A 754 -28.26 -7.48 0.39
N LYS A 755 -28.98 -6.39 0.09
CA LYS A 755 -28.81 -5.11 0.79
C LYS A 755 -29.85 -4.89 1.90
N LEU A 756 -29.36 -4.44 3.06
CA LEU A 756 -30.14 -3.98 4.20
C LEU A 756 -30.03 -2.45 4.33
N LYS A 757 -31.12 -1.81 4.74
CA LYS A 757 -31.19 -0.40 5.12
C LYS A 757 -31.26 -0.26 6.63
N VAL A 758 -30.41 0.61 7.18
CA VAL A 758 -30.52 1.12 8.55
C VAL A 758 -31.35 2.41 8.52
N GLN A 759 -32.32 2.51 9.41
CA GLN A 759 -33.15 3.70 9.63
C GLN A 759 -32.98 4.15 11.07
N TRP A 760 -32.41 5.34 11.28
CA TRP A 760 -32.31 5.97 12.60
C TRP A 760 -33.70 6.49 13.00
N ILE A 761 -34.26 6.00 14.11
CA ILE A 761 -35.60 6.41 14.59
C ILE A 761 -35.46 7.62 15.51
N SER A 762 -34.55 7.55 16.50
CA SER A 762 -34.33 8.63 17.45
C SER A 762 -32.95 8.55 18.10
N LYS A 763 -32.42 9.74 18.43
CA LYS A 763 -31.26 9.97 19.30
C LYS A 763 -31.38 11.37 19.89
N THR A 764 -30.71 11.65 21.01
CA THR A 764 -30.57 13.04 21.49
C THR A 764 -29.44 13.71 20.71
N ASP A 765 -29.70 14.85 20.07
CA ASP A 765 -28.73 15.51 19.18
C ASP A 765 -27.61 16.26 19.92
N ASN A 766 -27.86 16.68 21.16
CA ASN A 766 -26.84 17.20 22.07
C ASN A 766 -27.05 16.65 23.48
N VAL A 767 -26.01 16.08 24.08
CA VAL A 767 -26.03 15.39 25.38
C VAL A 767 -25.07 16.09 26.34
N ILE A 768 -25.43 16.20 27.62
CA ILE A 768 -24.50 16.72 28.64
C ILE A 768 -23.41 15.64 28.88
N PRO A 769 -22.11 16.00 28.90
CA PRO A 769 -21.05 15.04 29.23
C PRO A 769 -21.33 14.31 30.55
N GLY A 770 -21.11 12.99 30.59
CA GLY A 770 -21.49 12.13 31.73
C GLY A 770 -22.94 11.62 31.74
N ALA A 771 -23.88 12.21 30.97
CA ALA A 771 -25.29 11.82 30.98
C ALA A 771 -25.60 10.59 30.10
N GLU A 772 -26.79 10.00 30.27
CA GLU A 772 -27.27 8.87 29.45
C GLU A 772 -27.70 9.32 28.04
N GLN A 773 -27.09 8.73 27.01
CA GLN A 773 -27.54 8.80 25.62
C GLN A 773 -28.41 7.59 25.26
N LYS A 774 -29.40 7.80 24.39
CA LYS A 774 -30.32 6.78 23.87
C LYS A 774 -30.29 6.81 22.36
N ILE A 775 -30.17 5.66 21.72
CA ILE A 775 -30.22 5.54 20.25
C ILE A 775 -31.16 4.40 19.89
N LYS A 776 -32.18 4.69 19.07
CA LYS A 776 -33.12 3.70 18.51
C LYS A 776 -33.02 3.67 16.99
N PHE A 777 -32.99 2.47 16.42
CA PHE A 777 -32.90 2.24 14.97
C PHE A 777 -33.72 1.04 14.50
N LYS A 778 -33.96 0.96 13.19
CA LYS A 778 -34.70 -0.11 12.50
C LYS A 778 -33.93 -0.63 11.29
N ILE A 779 -33.99 -1.93 11.07
CA ILE A 779 -33.38 -2.63 9.93
C ILE A 779 -34.47 -3.18 9.01
N ALA A 780 -34.32 -2.95 7.70
CA ALA A 780 -35.19 -3.47 6.65
C ALA A 780 -34.39 -3.96 5.44
N ASN A 781 -34.97 -4.81 4.59
CA ASN A 781 -34.35 -5.25 3.33
C ASN A 781 -34.60 -4.27 2.16
N SER A 782 -34.07 -4.61 0.98
CA SER A 782 -34.35 -4.01 -0.34
C SER A 782 -35.81 -3.61 -0.54
N ALA A 783 -36.73 -4.54 -0.29
CA ALA A 783 -38.18 -4.42 -0.44
C ALA A 783 -38.87 -3.70 0.74
N GLY A 784 -38.12 -3.13 1.69
CA GLY A 784 -38.64 -2.39 2.84
C GLY A 784 -39.29 -3.22 3.94
N LYS A 785 -39.24 -4.56 3.86
CA LYS A 785 -39.72 -5.45 4.94
C LYS A 785 -38.74 -5.41 6.12
N PRO A 786 -39.21 -5.41 7.38
CA PRO A 786 -38.32 -5.46 8.54
C PRO A 786 -37.51 -6.77 8.58
N VAL A 787 -36.29 -6.70 9.13
CA VAL A 787 -35.38 -7.85 9.20
C VAL A 787 -34.77 -7.98 10.60
N LYS A 788 -34.81 -9.21 11.15
CA LYS A 788 -34.05 -9.60 12.34
C LYS A 788 -32.58 -9.75 11.99
N ALA A 789 -31.76 -8.84 12.49
CA ALA A 789 -30.36 -8.67 12.13
C ALA A 789 -29.49 -8.50 13.38
N GLU A 790 -28.19 -8.71 13.23
CA GLU A 790 -27.18 -8.38 14.22
C GLU A 790 -26.45 -7.10 13.80
N VAL A 791 -26.35 -6.15 14.73
CA VAL A 791 -25.78 -4.81 14.52
C VAL A 791 -24.56 -4.61 15.40
N ALA A 792 -23.47 -4.20 14.78
CA ALA A 792 -22.34 -3.59 15.45
C ALA A 792 -22.55 -2.07 15.47
N LEU A 793 -22.54 -1.47 16.66
CA LEU A 793 -22.65 -0.03 16.84
C LEU A 793 -21.37 0.51 17.49
N ALA A 794 -20.68 1.41 16.78
CA ALA A 794 -19.56 2.19 17.29
C ALA A 794 -19.99 3.65 17.51
N VAL A 795 -19.52 4.28 18.58
CA VAL A 795 -19.71 5.70 18.89
C VAL A 795 -18.36 6.30 19.23
N VAL A 796 -17.76 7.00 18.27
CA VAL A 796 -16.34 7.40 18.25
C VAL A 796 -16.21 8.92 18.23
N ASP A 797 -15.19 9.45 18.89
CA ASP A 797 -14.87 10.88 18.92
C ASP A 797 -14.43 11.33 17.51
N GLN A 798 -15.16 12.27 16.91
CA GLN A 798 -14.93 12.70 15.53
C GLN A 798 -13.50 13.23 15.33
N ALA A 799 -12.90 13.86 16.36
CA ALA A 799 -11.54 14.39 16.30
C ALA A 799 -10.46 13.29 16.10
N VAL A 800 -10.77 12.03 16.37
CA VAL A 800 -9.86 10.89 16.10
C VAL A 800 -10.02 10.37 14.66
N LEU A 801 -11.24 10.42 14.13
CA LEU A 801 -11.54 10.04 12.74
C LEU A 801 -11.09 11.09 11.73
N ASP A 802 -11.04 12.36 12.14
CA ASP A 802 -10.48 13.45 11.32
C ASP A 802 -8.94 13.46 11.35
N LEU A 803 -8.31 12.91 12.39
CA LEU A 803 -6.86 12.61 12.42
C LEU A 803 -6.49 11.36 11.59
N GLN A 804 -7.35 10.34 11.60
CA GLN A 804 -7.14 9.09 10.89
C GLN A 804 -8.49 8.52 10.41
N PRO A 805 -8.82 8.62 9.12
CA PRO A 805 -9.99 7.95 8.54
C PRO A 805 -9.93 6.42 8.69
N GLU A 806 -11.10 5.78 8.63
CA GLU A 806 -11.23 4.32 8.70
C GLU A 806 -10.52 3.62 7.53
N PHE A 807 -9.75 2.56 7.80
CA PHE A 807 -9.04 1.78 6.78
C PHE A 807 -9.92 0.79 5.99
N ARG A 808 -11.11 0.48 6.52
CA ARG A 808 -11.97 -0.59 6.00
C ARG A 808 -12.74 -0.13 4.74
N PRO A 809 -12.86 -0.97 3.70
CA PRO A 809 -13.81 -0.73 2.60
C PRO A 809 -15.26 -0.92 3.09
N LYS A 810 -16.24 -0.51 2.28
CA LYS A 810 -17.65 -0.78 2.58
C LYS A 810 -17.95 -2.27 2.55
N LEU A 811 -18.96 -2.67 3.30
CA LEU A 811 -19.32 -4.08 3.48
C LEU A 811 -19.80 -4.78 2.19
N ASP A 812 -20.44 -4.04 1.28
CA ASP A 812 -20.87 -4.56 -0.03
C ASP A 812 -19.75 -4.57 -1.07
N ASP A 813 -18.86 -3.57 -1.08
CA ASP A 813 -17.65 -3.57 -1.91
C ASP A 813 -16.69 -4.71 -1.52
N PHE A 814 -16.65 -5.09 -0.24
CA PHE A 814 -15.81 -6.20 0.27
C PHE A 814 -16.34 -7.59 -0.06
N PHE A 815 -17.64 -7.85 0.13
CA PHE A 815 -18.21 -9.18 -0.13
C PHE A 815 -18.67 -9.40 -1.58
N TYR A 816 -18.79 -8.34 -2.40
CA TYR A 816 -19.13 -8.43 -3.83
C TYR A 816 -18.18 -7.60 -4.74
N PRO A 817 -16.86 -7.83 -4.68
CA PRO A 817 -15.86 -7.14 -5.50
C PRO A 817 -15.86 -7.65 -6.95
N MET A 818 -15.53 -6.78 -7.91
CA MET A 818 -15.10 -7.23 -9.23
C MET A 818 -13.73 -7.89 -9.10
N THR A 819 -13.64 -9.20 -9.38
CA THR A 819 -12.40 -9.97 -9.32
C THR A 819 -11.71 -9.97 -10.69
N ARG A 820 -10.39 -10.18 -10.75
CA ARG A 820 -9.68 -10.20 -12.04
C ARG A 820 -10.11 -11.41 -12.87
N LEU A 821 -10.21 -11.22 -14.19
CA LEU A 821 -10.47 -12.32 -15.13
C LEU A 821 -9.30 -13.32 -15.06
N ASN A 822 -9.60 -14.56 -14.69
CA ASN A 822 -8.63 -15.64 -14.58
C ASN A 822 -8.52 -16.45 -15.88
N LEU A 823 -8.32 -15.73 -17.00
CA LEU A 823 -8.20 -16.28 -18.34
C LEU A 823 -7.03 -15.60 -19.05
N MET A 824 -6.12 -16.40 -19.61
CA MET A 824 -5.09 -15.94 -20.54
C MET A 824 -5.28 -16.61 -21.90
N SER A 825 -4.86 -15.92 -22.96
CA SER A 825 -4.94 -16.37 -24.35
C SER A 825 -3.53 -16.38 -24.95
N PHE A 826 -3.10 -17.54 -25.47
CA PHE A 826 -1.78 -17.77 -26.06
C PHE A 826 -1.92 -18.14 -27.55
N TYR A 827 -0.93 -17.77 -28.37
CA TYR A 827 -0.99 -17.85 -29.83
C TYR A 827 0.31 -18.42 -30.39
N SER A 828 0.23 -19.38 -31.32
CA SER A 828 1.44 -19.95 -31.96
C SER A 828 2.21 -18.95 -32.82
N SER A 829 1.54 -17.93 -33.35
CA SER A 829 2.14 -16.85 -34.14
C SER A 829 3.03 -15.90 -33.32
N HIS A 830 2.93 -15.94 -31.99
CA HIS A 830 3.74 -15.14 -31.07
C HIS A 830 4.92 -15.96 -30.48
N PHE A 831 5.22 -17.12 -31.04
CA PHE A 831 6.42 -17.89 -30.68
C PHE A 831 7.68 -17.15 -31.15
N GLN A 832 8.35 -16.47 -30.21
CA GLN A 832 9.57 -15.69 -30.44
C GLN A 832 10.80 -16.41 -29.90
N GLY A 833 11.88 -16.41 -30.68
CA GLY A 833 13.16 -17.03 -30.32
C GLY A 833 14.20 -16.00 -29.91
N TYR A 834 14.78 -16.17 -28.72
CA TYR A 834 15.85 -15.33 -28.17
C TYR A 834 17.04 -16.17 -27.70
N GLY A 835 18.27 -15.74 -28.01
CA GLY A 835 19.51 -16.37 -27.52
C GLY A 835 20.33 -15.42 -26.65
N TYR A 836 20.69 -15.84 -25.42
CA TYR A 836 21.40 -15.01 -24.42
C TYR A 836 22.70 -15.66 -23.92
N GLY A 837 23.59 -14.83 -23.36
CA GLY A 837 24.69 -15.25 -22.49
C GLY A 837 24.44 -14.85 -21.03
N GLU A 838 24.90 -15.65 -20.07
CA GLU A 838 24.65 -15.42 -18.63
C GLU A 838 25.54 -14.32 -18.02
N GLN A 839 24.94 -13.21 -17.55
CA GLN A 839 25.36 -12.55 -16.30
C GLN A 839 24.36 -11.53 -15.71
N ILE A 840 23.42 -11.00 -16.51
CA ILE A 840 22.52 -9.92 -16.11
C ILE A 840 21.27 -10.48 -15.38
N ALA A 841 21.46 -11.00 -14.17
CA ALA A 841 20.38 -11.63 -13.38
C ALA A 841 20.57 -11.59 -11.84
N LYS A 842 21.45 -10.74 -11.29
CA LYS A 842 21.91 -10.84 -9.89
C LYS A 842 22.06 -9.52 -9.08
N LEU A 843 21.50 -8.39 -9.53
CA LEU A 843 21.66 -7.10 -8.84
C LEU A 843 20.32 -6.31 -8.74
N PHE A 844 20.29 -5.35 -7.80
CA PHE A 844 19.17 -4.45 -7.42
C PHE A 844 18.07 -5.10 -6.53
N LYS A 845 17.32 -4.40 -5.64
CA LYS A 845 17.11 -2.94 -5.35
C LYS A 845 17.26 -2.57 -3.83
N PRO A 846 17.34 -1.27 -3.44
CA PRO A 846 17.69 -0.78 -2.08
C PRO A 846 16.51 -0.20 -1.24
N ASN A 847 16.77 0.41 -0.04
CA ASN A 847 15.74 1.04 0.83
C ASN A 847 16.28 2.13 1.83
N HIS A 848 15.38 3.00 2.32
CA HIS A 848 15.58 4.11 3.30
C HIS A 848 14.43 4.13 4.37
N VAL A 849 14.06 5.11 5.23
CA VAL A 849 14.29 6.58 5.42
C VAL A 849 14.38 6.92 6.97
N LEU A 850 14.20 8.18 7.39
CA LEU A 850 14.59 8.80 8.69
C LEU A 850 13.46 9.04 9.76
N ALA A 851 13.87 8.94 11.05
CA ALA A 851 13.67 9.88 12.20
C ALA A 851 12.37 10.01 13.08
N ALA A 852 12.62 10.00 14.42
CA ALA A 852 12.15 10.93 15.49
C ALA A 852 10.84 10.76 16.34
N ASN A 853 11.01 10.16 17.53
CA ASN A 853 10.67 10.60 18.92
C ASN A 853 9.25 10.97 19.47
N LYS A 854 8.76 10.15 20.43
CA LYS A 854 8.48 10.37 21.90
C LYS A 854 7.71 11.64 22.41
N ASN A 855 6.89 11.64 23.50
CA ASN A 855 6.32 10.59 24.41
C ASN A 855 5.13 11.10 25.30
N GLN A 856 4.48 10.20 26.05
CA GLN A 856 3.30 10.39 26.94
C GLN A 856 3.46 11.20 28.24
N SER A 857 2.35 11.76 28.75
CA SER A 857 1.83 11.48 30.12
C SER A 857 0.31 11.83 30.25
N LYS A 858 -0.36 11.46 31.35
CA LYS A 858 -1.82 11.14 31.37
C LYS A 858 -2.79 12.23 31.89
N PRO A 859 -4.00 12.35 31.30
CA PRO A 859 -5.10 13.24 31.74
C PRO A 859 -6.23 12.53 32.53
N MET A 860 -7.35 13.23 32.72
CA MET A 860 -8.64 12.74 33.25
C MET A 860 -9.31 11.67 32.34
N ASP A 861 -10.47 11.11 32.76
CA ASP A 861 -11.20 10.02 32.05
C ASP A 861 -11.88 10.47 30.73
N ILE A 862 -11.04 10.81 29.76
CA ILE A 862 -11.37 11.16 28.38
C ILE A 862 -11.24 9.88 27.54
N LYS A 863 -12.28 9.53 26.79
CA LYS A 863 -12.33 8.29 25.97
C LYS A 863 -12.55 8.63 24.52
N ASP A 864 -11.82 8.01 23.61
CA ASP A 864 -11.96 8.24 22.17
C ASP A 864 -13.10 7.41 21.55
N THR A 865 -13.64 6.44 22.30
CA THR A 865 -14.86 5.69 21.99
C THR A 865 -15.80 5.80 23.18
N ALA A 866 -17.00 6.35 23.00
CA ALA A 866 -18.04 6.44 24.03
C ALA A 866 -18.77 5.11 24.23
N PHE A 867 -19.02 4.38 23.14
CA PHE A 867 -19.73 3.12 23.16
C PHE A 867 -19.29 2.24 22.00
N TRP A 868 -19.08 0.96 22.30
CA TRP A 868 -18.94 -0.10 21.31
C TRP A 868 -19.77 -1.28 21.75
N LYS A 869 -20.63 -1.79 20.86
CA LYS A 869 -21.25 -3.10 21.04
C LYS A 869 -21.46 -3.77 19.69
N ALA A 870 -20.80 -4.89 19.48
CA ALA A 870 -20.72 -5.57 18.20
C ALA A 870 -21.92 -6.48 17.86
N ASN A 871 -22.77 -6.80 18.85
CA ASN A 871 -23.72 -7.92 18.81
C ASN A 871 -25.15 -7.53 19.25
N ILE A 872 -25.62 -6.34 18.84
CA ILE A 872 -26.99 -5.89 19.11
C ILE A 872 -27.94 -6.62 18.15
N VAL A 873 -28.69 -7.61 18.65
CA VAL A 873 -29.70 -8.32 17.85
C VAL A 873 -31.02 -7.56 17.87
N THR A 874 -31.62 -7.29 16.71
CA THR A 874 -32.92 -6.63 16.60
C THR A 874 -34.08 -7.59 16.91
N ASN A 875 -35.27 -7.03 17.19
CA ASN A 875 -36.51 -7.80 17.32
C ASN A 875 -37.08 -8.20 15.94
N GLU A 876 -38.19 -8.96 15.92
CA GLU A 876 -38.84 -9.40 14.66
C GLU A 876 -39.39 -8.22 13.82
N ALA A 877 -39.64 -7.05 14.42
CA ALA A 877 -40.00 -5.82 13.72
C ALA A 877 -38.77 -5.06 13.17
N GLY A 878 -37.57 -5.63 13.30
CA GLY A 878 -36.30 -5.07 12.86
C GLY A 878 -35.73 -3.98 13.75
N GLU A 879 -36.30 -3.73 14.94
CA GLU A 879 -35.96 -2.60 15.80
C GLU A 879 -35.01 -2.99 16.95
N ALA A 880 -34.16 -2.06 17.35
CA ALA A 880 -33.39 -2.12 18.60
C ALA A 880 -33.21 -0.72 19.22
N GLU A 881 -32.96 -0.69 20.53
CA GLU A 881 -32.63 0.49 21.33
C GLU A 881 -31.39 0.19 22.16
N VAL A 882 -30.47 1.15 22.28
CA VAL A 882 -29.32 1.09 23.19
C VAL A 882 -29.25 2.32 24.09
N LYS A 883 -28.69 2.13 25.28
CA LYS A 883 -28.48 3.15 26.32
C LYS A 883 -27.06 3.04 26.84
N PHE A 884 -26.39 4.17 27.02
CA PHE A 884 -25.04 4.25 27.56
C PHE A 884 -24.75 5.64 28.13
N ASN A 885 -23.85 5.72 29.11
CA ASN A 885 -23.40 7.00 29.66
C ASN A 885 -22.29 7.59 28.79
N MET A 886 -22.36 8.89 28.51
CA MET A 886 -21.34 9.60 27.77
C MET A 886 -20.05 9.77 28.60
N PRO A 887 -18.85 9.66 28.00
CA PRO A 887 -17.62 10.10 28.64
C PRO A 887 -17.62 11.60 28.99
N GLY A 888 -16.60 12.04 29.72
CA GLY A 888 -16.41 13.47 30.05
C GLY A 888 -16.06 14.37 28.86
N ASN A 889 -15.82 13.82 27.66
CA ASN A 889 -15.45 14.61 26.48
C ASN A 889 -16.55 15.61 26.11
N GLN A 890 -16.13 16.86 25.88
CA GLN A 890 -16.92 17.81 25.10
C GLN A 890 -16.48 17.72 23.63
N THR A 891 -17.27 17.02 22.79
CA THR A 891 -16.90 16.68 21.41
C THR A 891 -18.12 16.40 20.52
N ILE A 892 -17.88 16.17 19.22
CA ILE A 892 -18.83 15.58 18.28
C ILE A 892 -18.59 14.06 18.24
N TRP A 893 -19.64 13.27 18.40
CA TRP A 893 -19.60 11.82 18.35
C TRP A 893 -20.16 11.31 17.01
N ARG A 894 -19.39 10.49 16.32
CA ARG A 894 -19.83 9.75 15.13
C ARG A 894 -20.36 8.39 15.54
N VAL A 895 -21.56 8.07 15.09
CA VAL A 895 -22.21 6.78 15.27
C VAL A 895 -22.11 6.01 13.95
N THR A 896 -21.57 4.80 13.98
CA THR A 896 -21.50 3.89 12.82
C THR A 896 -22.26 2.60 13.16
N ALA A 897 -23.19 2.19 12.31
CA ALA A 897 -23.89 0.91 12.38
C ALA A 897 -23.48 0.01 11.22
N VAL A 898 -22.90 -1.16 11.51
CA VAL A 898 -22.57 -2.22 10.54
C VAL A 898 -23.49 -3.41 10.82
N VAL A 899 -24.23 -3.87 9.81
CA VAL A 899 -25.40 -4.74 9.99
C VAL A 899 -25.33 -5.98 9.12
N VAL A 900 -25.61 -7.14 9.72
CA VAL A 900 -25.64 -8.44 9.03
C VAL A 900 -26.86 -9.26 9.43
N ASP A 901 -27.30 -10.19 8.58
CA ASP A 901 -28.28 -11.21 8.97
C ASP A 901 -27.85 -12.65 8.62
N LYS A 902 -28.77 -13.59 8.84
CA LYS A 902 -28.59 -15.03 8.58
C LYS A 902 -28.80 -15.44 7.11
N GLU A 903 -29.37 -14.55 6.29
CA GLU A 903 -29.56 -14.76 4.85
C GLU A 903 -28.38 -14.24 4.02
N GLY A 904 -27.34 -13.72 4.68
CA GLY A 904 -26.16 -13.14 4.03
C GLY A 904 -26.40 -11.74 3.48
N ARG A 905 -27.37 -11.00 4.04
CA ARG A 905 -27.64 -9.60 3.69
C ARG A 905 -26.82 -8.64 4.56
N PHE A 906 -26.47 -7.50 3.98
CA PHE A 906 -25.54 -6.52 4.56
C PHE A 906 -26.05 -5.09 4.47
N GLY A 907 -25.79 -4.28 5.49
CA GLY A 907 -26.08 -2.85 5.47
C GLY A 907 -25.11 -2.06 6.35
N GLU A 908 -24.89 -0.80 6.00
CA GLU A 908 -24.08 0.14 6.76
C GLU A 908 -24.76 1.52 6.78
N SER A 909 -24.64 2.25 7.89
CA SER A 909 -25.05 3.65 7.97
C SER A 909 -24.29 4.40 9.07
N THR A 910 -24.17 5.72 8.92
CA THR A 910 -23.57 6.60 9.91
C THR A 910 -24.52 7.75 10.28
N THR A 911 -24.34 8.29 11.49
CA THR A 911 -24.97 9.54 11.94
C THR A 911 -24.07 10.22 13.00
N GLN A 912 -24.43 11.41 13.47
CA GLN A 912 -23.62 12.18 14.44
C GLN A 912 -24.50 12.83 15.51
N PHE A 913 -23.94 13.07 16.70
CA PHE A 913 -24.53 13.92 17.75
C PHE A 913 -23.44 14.64 18.55
N LYS A 914 -23.80 15.62 19.36
CA LYS A 914 -22.86 16.43 20.16
C LYS A 914 -22.88 16.04 21.64
N SER A 915 -21.76 16.25 22.31
CA SER A 915 -21.64 16.21 23.77
C SER A 915 -21.04 17.54 24.21
N GLN A 916 -21.86 18.48 24.70
CA GLN A 916 -21.44 19.86 24.97
C GLN A 916 -22.18 20.44 26.19
N LEU A 917 -21.47 21.21 27.03
CA LEU A 917 -22.12 22.01 28.08
C LEU A 917 -22.71 23.30 27.48
N PRO A 918 -23.86 23.82 27.98
CA PRO A 918 -24.46 25.06 27.45
C PRO A 918 -23.53 26.28 27.51
N VAL A 919 -22.70 26.33 28.54
CA VAL A 919 -21.51 27.18 28.63
C VAL A 919 -20.33 26.26 28.97
N SER A 920 -19.24 26.33 28.20
CA SER A 920 -18.00 25.59 28.49
C SER A 920 -16.91 26.51 29.05
N LEU A 921 -16.00 25.88 29.77
CA LEU A 921 -14.82 26.49 30.38
C LEU A 921 -13.58 25.71 29.93
N LEU A 922 -12.53 26.42 29.54
CA LEU A 922 -11.19 25.91 29.29
C LEU A 922 -10.19 26.81 30.03
N VAL A 923 -9.19 26.22 30.67
CA VAL A 923 -8.21 26.97 31.48
C VAL A 923 -6.80 26.57 31.05
N GLY A 924 -5.94 27.56 30.85
CA GLY A 924 -4.58 27.37 30.33
C GLY A 924 -3.54 28.01 31.23
N TYR A 925 -2.53 27.23 31.63
CA TYR A 925 -1.46 27.64 32.54
C TYR A 925 -0.16 26.85 32.25
N PRO A 926 1.03 27.35 32.66
CA PRO A 926 2.30 26.66 32.42
C PRO A 926 2.40 25.32 33.17
N PRO A 927 3.12 24.31 32.64
CA PRO A 927 3.24 22.99 33.28
C PRO A 927 4.01 23.01 34.61
N PHE A 928 4.85 24.02 34.83
CA PHE A 928 5.50 24.32 36.11
C PHE A 928 5.83 25.82 36.21
N LEU A 929 6.15 26.26 37.43
CA LEU A 929 6.72 27.58 37.74
C LEU A 929 7.89 27.42 38.73
N ARG A 930 8.63 28.50 39.00
CA ARG A 930 9.68 28.60 40.02
C ARG A 930 9.29 29.55 41.15
N SER A 931 9.97 29.45 42.30
CA SER A 931 9.95 30.46 43.37
C SER A 931 10.05 31.87 42.79
N THR A 932 9.22 32.79 43.27
CA THR A 932 9.17 34.21 42.85
C THR A 932 8.71 34.49 41.41
N ASP A 933 8.34 33.48 40.63
CA ASP A 933 7.78 33.68 39.29
C ASP A 933 6.50 34.53 39.32
N LYS A 934 6.30 35.30 38.25
CA LYS A 934 5.05 35.99 37.94
C LYS A 934 4.53 35.48 36.61
N SER A 935 3.28 35.04 36.58
CA SER A 935 2.68 34.40 35.41
C SER A 935 1.18 34.73 35.31
N ARG A 936 0.48 34.10 34.38
CA ARG A 936 -0.96 34.25 34.16
C ARG A 936 -1.63 32.91 33.88
N ILE A 937 -2.82 32.73 34.44
CA ILE A 937 -3.75 31.68 34.06
C ILE A 937 -4.77 32.29 33.11
N ARG A 938 -4.89 31.73 31.90
CA ARG A 938 -5.93 32.11 30.93
C ARG A 938 -7.22 31.35 31.23
N VAL A 939 -8.34 32.06 31.19
CA VAL A 939 -9.68 31.53 31.44
C VAL A 939 -10.55 31.81 30.21
N ASN A 940 -10.88 30.75 29.47
CA ASN A 940 -11.66 30.79 28.24
C ASN A 940 -13.09 30.29 28.53
N ILE A 941 -14.09 31.16 28.38
CA ILE A 941 -15.51 30.88 28.64
C ILE A 941 -16.30 31.01 27.34
N THR A 942 -17.04 29.98 26.94
CA THR A 942 -17.70 29.92 25.62
C THR A 942 -19.19 29.60 25.72
N GLY A 943 -20.03 30.43 25.10
CA GLY A 943 -21.49 30.33 25.14
C GLY A 943 -22.04 29.37 24.09
N ASN A 944 -21.88 28.06 24.30
CA ASN A 944 -22.16 27.06 23.26
C ASN A 944 -23.63 27.03 22.85
N GLU A 945 -24.55 26.78 23.77
CA GLU A 945 -25.96 26.46 23.44
C GLU A 945 -26.95 27.42 24.12
N ILE A 946 -26.45 28.58 24.57
CA ILE A 946 -27.29 29.70 24.96
C ILE A 946 -27.91 30.35 23.72
N THR A 947 -29.23 30.57 23.75
CA THR A 947 -30.00 31.17 22.64
C THR A 947 -30.09 32.70 22.73
N GLN A 948 -29.79 33.26 23.91
CA GLN A 948 -29.82 34.68 24.22
C GLN A 948 -28.57 35.06 25.03
N GLU A 949 -28.28 36.36 25.09
CA GLU A 949 -27.19 36.87 25.92
C GLU A 949 -27.43 36.52 27.40
N THR A 950 -26.44 35.89 28.03
CA THR A 950 -26.57 35.23 29.33
C THR A 950 -25.50 35.72 30.30
N PRO A 951 -25.85 36.14 31.53
CA PRO A 951 -24.86 36.53 32.53
C PRO A 951 -24.17 35.28 33.09
N VAL A 952 -22.83 35.30 33.05
CA VAL A 952 -21.97 34.24 33.58
C VAL A 952 -21.00 34.84 34.59
N LYS A 953 -20.83 34.19 35.74
CA LYS A 953 -19.81 34.53 36.73
C LYS A 953 -18.72 33.46 36.74
N TYR A 954 -17.50 33.88 37.04
CA TYR A 954 -16.38 32.98 37.27
C TYR A 954 -15.57 33.49 38.46
N SER A 955 -15.11 32.59 39.33
CA SER A 955 -14.18 32.90 40.41
C SER A 955 -13.06 31.85 40.48
N ALA A 956 -11.91 32.23 41.04
CA ALA A 956 -10.79 31.32 41.27
C ALA A 956 -10.09 31.61 42.61
N GLN A 957 -9.61 30.56 43.26
CA GLN A 957 -8.90 30.62 44.54
C GLN A 957 -7.76 29.59 44.59
N SER A 958 -6.68 29.91 45.30
CA SER A 958 -5.61 28.96 45.61
C SER A 958 -6.01 28.08 46.79
N GLU A 959 -5.52 26.84 46.84
CA GLU A 959 -5.55 26.05 48.08
C GLU A 959 -4.40 26.42 49.04
N ASN A 960 -3.34 27.08 48.54
CA ASN A 960 -2.21 27.55 49.36
C ASN A 960 -1.72 28.90 48.83
N ASN A 961 -2.17 29.98 49.47
CA ASN A 961 -1.84 31.36 49.09
C ASN A 961 -0.36 31.74 49.33
N ASP A 962 0.33 31.07 50.25
CA ASP A 962 1.74 31.33 50.58
C ASP A 962 2.68 30.81 49.49
N ILE A 963 2.30 29.72 48.82
CA ILE A 963 3.02 29.13 47.68
C ILE A 963 2.56 29.74 46.35
N PHE A 964 1.27 29.99 46.20
CA PHE A 964 0.66 30.40 44.93
C PHE A 964 -0.50 31.36 45.19
N THR A 965 -0.35 32.61 44.79
CA THR A 965 -1.33 33.67 45.05
C THR A 965 -1.85 34.24 43.72
N PHE A 966 -3.16 34.41 43.59
CA PHE A 966 -3.73 35.24 42.52
C PHE A 966 -3.49 36.72 42.84
N THR A 967 -3.18 37.54 41.82
CA THR A 967 -2.93 38.97 41.95
C THR A 967 -3.90 39.79 41.09
N GLY A 968 -4.59 40.73 41.73
CA GLY A 968 -5.71 41.45 41.12
C GLY A 968 -7.04 40.71 41.28
N LYS A 969 -7.94 40.88 40.32
CA LYS A 969 -9.34 40.42 40.42
C LYS A 969 -9.50 38.97 39.95
N THR A 970 -9.94 38.08 40.84
CA THR A 970 -10.30 36.69 40.49
C THR A 970 -11.76 36.53 40.08
N ASP A 971 -12.66 37.39 40.57
CA ASP A 971 -14.08 37.37 40.24
C ASP A 971 -14.39 38.07 38.92
N LEU A 972 -14.71 37.29 37.89
CA LEU A 972 -15.18 37.77 36.59
C LEU A 972 -16.72 37.76 36.54
N SER A 973 -17.29 38.70 35.81
CA SER A 973 -18.73 38.74 35.52
C SER A 973 -18.90 39.21 34.09
N ILE A 974 -19.42 38.31 33.25
CA ILE A 974 -19.34 38.37 31.79
C ILE A 974 -20.76 38.28 31.23
N SER A 975 -21.10 39.18 30.32
CA SER A 975 -22.32 39.06 29.50
C SER A 975 -21.97 38.28 28.24
N LEU A 976 -22.41 37.02 28.17
CA LEU A 976 -21.94 36.06 27.18
C LEU A 976 -22.99 35.87 26.08
N LYS A 977 -22.62 36.10 24.82
CA LYS A 977 -23.53 36.00 23.66
C LYS A 977 -23.51 34.58 23.04
N PRO A 978 -24.58 34.17 22.33
CA PRO A 978 -24.62 32.90 21.60
C PRO A 978 -23.39 32.67 20.71
N LYS A 979 -22.74 31.51 20.87
CA LYS A 979 -21.51 31.04 20.22
C LYS A 979 -20.24 31.88 20.47
N GLN A 980 -20.30 32.95 21.26
CA GLN A 980 -19.16 33.80 21.60
C GLN A 980 -18.20 33.10 22.58
N GLN A 981 -16.89 33.33 22.41
CA GLN A 981 -15.86 33.06 23.42
C GLN A 981 -15.41 34.39 24.07
N VAL A 982 -15.26 34.40 25.38
CA VAL A 982 -14.55 35.44 26.15
C VAL A 982 -13.30 34.82 26.76
N SER A 983 -12.17 35.55 26.75
CA SER A 983 -10.85 35.08 27.17
C SER A 983 -10.24 36.09 28.14
N GLU A 984 -10.18 35.74 29.42
CA GLU A 984 -9.60 36.58 30.47
C GLU A 984 -8.28 36.02 31.00
N ASN A 985 -7.48 36.84 31.67
CA ASN A 985 -6.21 36.41 32.27
C ASN A 985 -6.18 36.77 33.76
N LEU A 986 -6.05 35.77 34.62
CA LEU A 986 -5.80 35.94 36.05
C LEU A 986 -4.29 35.94 36.29
N ASN A 987 -3.73 37.04 36.80
CA ASN A 987 -2.31 37.09 37.13
C ASN A 987 -2.03 36.30 38.41
N ILE A 988 -0.86 35.68 38.48
CA ILE A 988 -0.41 34.86 39.61
C ILE A 988 1.02 35.17 40.00
N THR A 989 1.31 35.09 41.30
CA THR A 989 2.63 35.20 41.90
C THR A 989 2.93 33.93 42.68
N VAL A 990 4.16 33.45 42.57
CA VAL A 990 4.63 32.28 43.30
C VAL A 990 5.49 32.74 44.49
N GLY A 991 5.21 32.21 45.68
CA GLY A 991 6.02 32.43 46.88
C GLY A 991 7.41 31.79 46.76
N ASP A 992 8.29 31.98 47.75
CA ASP A 992 9.58 31.28 47.74
C ASP A 992 9.45 29.90 48.42
N VAL A 993 9.54 28.83 47.64
CA VAL A 993 9.51 27.46 48.16
C VAL A 993 10.92 26.90 48.30
N GLY A 994 11.35 26.67 49.55
CA GLY A 994 12.69 26.14 49.84
C GLY A 994 12.95 24.72 49.30
N LYS A 995 11.89 23.96 48.96
CA LYS A 995 11.95 22.70 48.21
C LYS A 995 10.79 22.64 47.21
N GLY A 996 11.00 21.92 46.10
CA GLY A 996 9.98 21.80 45.05
C GLY A 996 8.70 21.13 45.55
N SER A 997 7.55 21.67 45.16
CA SER A 997 6.23 21.32 45.69
C SER A 997 5.19 21.18 44.57
N MET A 998 4.01 20.68 44.94
CA MET A 998 2.82 20.70 44.11
C MET A 998 1.77 21.54 44.84
N THR A 999 1.14 22.47 44.12
CA THR A 999 0.04 23.29 44.64
C THR A 999 -1.16 23.20 43.71
N SER A 1000 -2.34 23.54 44.20
CA SER A 1000 -3.58 23.47 43.45
C SER A 1000 -4.38 24.76 43.54
N PHE A 1001 -5.19 25.01 42.52
CA PHE A 1001 -6.20 26.05 42.52
C PHE A 1001 -7.57 25.47 42.15
N ILE A 1002 -8.62 26.11 42.65
CA ILE A 1002 -10.01 25.76 42.39
C ILE A 1002 -10.65 26.93 41.64
N GLY A 1003 -11.36 26.65 40.56
CA GLY A 1003 -12.19 27.65 39.87
C GLY A 1003 -13.65 27.21 39.80
N THR A 1004 -14.56 28.19 39.86
CA THR A 1004 -16.01 27.99 39.83
C THR A 1004 -16.66 28.88 38.79
N LEU A 1005 -17.43 28.28 37.89
CA LEU A 1005 -18.27 28.96 36.90
C LEU A 1005 -19.75 28.89 37.32
N GLU A 1006 -20.47 30.00 37.27
CA GLU A 1006 -21.92 30.05 37.55
C GLU A 1006 -22.70 30.67 36.40
N PHE A 1007 -23.75 29.99 35.93
CA PHE A 1007 -24.65 30.49 34.88
C PHE A 1007 -26.05 29.88 35.07
N ASN A 1008 -27.13 30.67 34.91
CA ASN A 1008 -28.52 30.20 34.98
C ASN A 1008 -28.84 29.27 36.18
N LYS A 1009 -28.31 29.59 37.36
CA LYS A 1009 -28.34 28.79 38.63
C LYS A 1009 -27.54 27.49 38.63
N ALA A 1010 -26.98 27.03 37.51
CA ALA A 1010 -25.98 25.96 37.49
C ALA A 1010 -24.64 26.47 38.02
N LYS A 1011 -23.88 25.58 38.69
CA LYS A 1011 -22.49 25.81 39.10
C LYS A 1011 -21.61 24.67 38.58
N LEU A 1012 -20.43 25.01 38.05
CA LEU A 1012 -19.42 24.06 37.58
C LEU A 1012 -18.10 24.39 38.26
N GLY A 1013 -17.64 23.50 39.14
CA GLY A 1013 -16.34 23.61 39.79
C GLY A 1013 -15.30 22.70 39.13
N PHE A 1014 -14.05 23.14 39.07
CA PHE A 1014 -12.90 22.31 38.71
C PHE A 1014 -11.73 22.61 39.65
N LYS A 1015 -10.79 21.66 39.74
CA LYS A 1015 -9.54 21.78 40.50
C LYS A 1015 -8.40 21.30 39.62
N ASP A 1016 -7.37 22.14 39.51
CA ASP A 1016 -6.15 21.84 38.76
C ASP A 1016 -4.91 22.01 39.64
N SER A 1017 -3.81 21.40 39.22
CA SER A 1017 -2.54 21.39 39.98
C SER A 1017 -1.37 21.83 39.11
N ILE A 1018 -0.42 22.53 39.74
CA ILE A 1018 0.79 23.06 39.10
C ILE A 1018 2.01 22.77 39.98
N ARG A 1019 3.10 22.35 39.33
CA ARG A 1019 4.37 22.06 40.00
C ARG A 1019 5.15 23.35 40.22
N ILE A 1020 5.60 23.59 41.45
CA ILE A 1020 6.52 24.67 41.78
C ILE A 1020 7.92 24.11 42.02
N LEU A 1021 8.92 24.73 41.42
CA LEU A 1021 10.34 24.43 41.59
C LEU A 1021 10.99 25.49 42.49
N PRO A 1022 12.04 25.17 43.26
CA PRO A 1022 12.74 26.17 44.05
C PRO A 1022 13.47 27.17 43.15
N LYS A 1023 13.89 28.28 43.77
CA LYS A 1023 14.80 29.26 43.17
C LYS A 1023 16.12 28.60 42.74
N ALA A 1024 16.73 29.10 41.67
CA ALA A 1024 18.11 28.76 41.35
C ALA A 1024 19.06 29.48 42.32
N THR A 1025 19.86 28.70 43.05
CA THR A 1025 20.82 29.18 44.06
C THR A 1025 22.18 28.57 43.74
N LEU A 1026 23.26 29.35 43.89
CA LEU A 1026 24.63 28.85 43.78
C LEU A 1026 24.93 27.97 45.01
N VAL A 1027 25.49 26.79 44.79
CA VAL A 1027 25.91 25.87 45.85
C VAL A 1027 27.43 25.72 45.75
N ASN A 1028 28.13 26.00 46.84
CA ASN A 1028 29.58 25.90 46.95
C ASN A 1028 29.90 24.83 48.00
N ASP A 1029 30.29 23.64 47.54
CA ASP A 1029 30.60 22.50 48.41
C ASP A 1029 32.09 22.50 48.80
N TYR A 1030 32.37 22.25 50.09
CA TYR A 1030 33.72 22.21 50.63
C TYR A 1030 33.95 20.88 51.35
N TYR A 1031 34.96 20.12 50.90
CA TYR A 1031 35.31 18.81 51.47
C TYR A 1031 36.60 18.87 52.27
N PHE A 1032 36.55 18.43 53.53
CA PHE A 1032 37.68 18.39 54.45
C PHE A 1032 37.96 16.93 54.86
N PRO A 1033 39.02 16.28 54.33
CA PRO A 1033 39.32 14.88 54.65
C PRO A 1033 39.83 14.66 56.09
N GLU A 1034 40.30 15.72 56.74
CA GLU A 1034 40.81 15.71 58.12
C GLU A 1034 40.23 16.90 58.92
N ALA A 1035 40.13 16.71 60.24
CA ALA A 1035 39.59 17.70 61.17
C ALA A 1035 40.46 18.97 61.19
N SER A 1036 40.00 20.01 60.50
CA SER A 1036 40.74 21.24 60.22
C SER A 1036 39.83 22.47 60.36
N SER A 1037 40.42 23.63 60.66
CA SER A 1037 39.68 24.89 60.75
C SER A 1037 39.66 25.62 59.41
N PHE A 1038 38.47 26.02 58.97
CA PHE A 1038 38.27 26.77 57.73
C PHE A 1038 37.53 28.08 57.96
N LYS A 1039 37.61 28.99 56.99
CA LYS A 1039 36.84 30.24 56.95
C LYS A 1039 36.19 30.35 55.58
N LEU A 1040 34.87 30.50 55.56
CA LEU A 1040 34.15 30.88 54.35
C LEU A 1040 34.27 32.39 54.15
N ALA A 1041 34.70 32.79 52.97
CA ALA A 1041 34.62 34.17 52.50
C ALA A 1041 33.52 34.22 51.44
N PHE A 1042 32.60 35.16 51.60
CA PHE A 1042 31.55 35.47 50.63
C PHE A 1042 31.96 36.72 49.86
N GLU A 1043 31.55 36.84 48.59
CA GLU A 1043 31.71 38.11 47.88
C GLU A 1043 30.83 39.20 48.50
N LYS A 1044 31.18 40.46 48.22
CA LYS A 1044 30.44 41.58 48.77
C LYS A 1044 29.00 41.56 48.22
N ASP A 1045 28.04 41.70 49.14
CA ASP A 1045 26.60 41.65 48.91
C ASP A 1045 26.00 40.26 48.61
N GLU A 1046 26.79 39.18 48.65
CA GLU A 1046 26.27 37.81 48.74
C GLU A 1046 25.57 37.55 50.09
N LYS A 1047 24.61 36.61 50.10
CA LYS A 1047 23.90 36.16 51.30
C LYS A 1047 23.71 34.65 51.29
N ALA A 1048 24.32 33.96 52.25
CA ALA A 1048 24.08 32.54 52.47
C ALA A 1048 22.60 32.27 52.79
N GLN A 1049 21.94 31.43 51.98
CA GLN A 1049 20.57 30.97 52.21
C GLN A 1049 20.50 29.87 53.29
N GLY A 1050 21.60 29.17 53.52
CA GLY A 1050 21.76 28.15 54.54
C GLY A 1050 23.22 27.70 54.61
N LEU A 1051 23.55 26.93 55.64
CA LEU A 1051 24.83 26.25 55.80
C LEU A 1051 24.53 24.85 56.34
N GLU A 1052 25.00 23.81 55.64
CA GLU A 1052 24.86 22.42 56.06
C GLU A 1052 26.25 21.84 56.33
N LEU A 1053 26.46 21.32 57.55
CA LEU A 1053 27.71 20.67 57.94
C LEU A 1053 27.44 19.19 58.17
N SER A 1054 27.72 18.38 57.15
CA SER A 1054 27.72 16.92 57.28
C SER A 1054 29.06 16.43 57.83
N VAL A 1055 29.03 15.78 58.99
CA VAL A 1055 30.21 15.15 59.61
C VAL A 1055 30.05 13.64 59.53
N TYR A 1056 31.05 12.96 59.00
CA TYR A 1056 31.05 11.50 58.81
C TYR A 1056 32.18 10.86 59.61
N ASN A 1057 31.88 9.75 60.27
CA ASN A 1057 32.81 8.99 61.11
C ASN A 1057 33.62 7.95 60.32
N ASP A 1058 33.14 7.54 59.14
CA ASP A 1058 33.81 6.60 58.24
C ASP A 1058 33.34 6.78 56.78
N PHE A 1059 34.08 6.19 55.84
CA PHE A 1059 33.79 6.25 54.40
C PHE A 1059 32.49 5.55 53.98
N THR A 1060 32.02 4.58 54.76
CA THR A 1060 30.74 3.88 54.49
C THR A 1060 29.56 4.79 54.77
N SER A 1061 29.67 5.61 55.83
CA SER A 1061 28.69 6.66 56.16
C SER A 1061 28.65 7.77 55.09
N ILE A 1062 29.81 8.18 54.55
CA ILE A 1062 29.87 9.09 53.39
C ILE A 1062 29.17 8.49 52.17
N LEU A 1063 29.44 7.20 51.89
CA LEU A 1063 28.85 6.53 50.74
C LEU A 1063 27.32 6.45 50.87
N PHE A 1064 26.80 5.98 52.00
CA PHE A 1064 25.36 5.77 52.19
C PHE A 1064 24.52 7.05 52.21
N SER A 1065 25.05 8.19 52.67
CA SER A 1065 24.31 9.47 52.60
C SER A 1065 24.19 9.98 51.17
N ASN A 1066 25.24 9.82 50.36
CA ASN A 1066 25.29 10.32 48.98
C ASN A 1066 24.58 9.40 47.97
N MET A 1067 24.26 8.15 48.32
CA MET A 1067 23.54 7.23 47.42
C MET A 1067 22.20 7.79 46.91
N GLU A 1068 21.46 8.57 47.71
CA GLU A 1068 20.16 9.14 47.26
C GLU A 1068 20.32 10.13 46.10
N TRP A 1069 21.42 10.91 46.08
CA TRP A 1069 21.74 11.84 44.98
C TRP A 1069 22.28 11.12 43.73
N MET A 1070 22.95 9.98 43.91
CA MET A 1070 23.46 9.15 42.82
C MET A 1070 22.38 8.29 42.13
N VAL A 1071 21.20 8.10 42.75
CA VAL A 1071 20.05 7.39 42.16
C VAL A 1071 19.30 8.30 41.19
N GLN A 1072 19.86 8.44 39.99
CA GLN A 1072 19.32 9.27 38.92
C GLN A 1072 18.54 8.45 37.88
N TYR A 1073 17.41 8.95 37.41
CA TYR A 1073 16.63 8.24 36.38
C TYR A 1073 17.37 8.27 35.02
N PRO A 1074 17.43 7.15 34.27
CA PRO A 1074 18.22 7.05 33.04
C PRO A 1074 17.64 7.89 31.89
N TYR A 1075 18.17 9.11 31.78
CA TYR A 1075 17.93 10.09 30.72
C TYR A 1075 19.18 10.26 29.83
N GLY A 1076 19.13 11.18 28.86
CA GLY A 1076 20.31 11.55 28.08
C GLY A 1076 20.64 10.67 26.86
N CYS A 1077 21.88 10.80 26.39
CA CYS A 1077 22.48 10.04 25.29
C CYS A 1077 22.77 8.57 25.69
N VAL A 1078 23.48 7.81 24.85
CA VAL A 1078 23.81 6.39 25.14
C VAL A 1078 24.72 6.27 26.38
N GLU A 1079 25.77 7.09 26.49
CA GLU A 1079 26.72 7.09 27.62
C GLU A 1079 26.07 7.59 28.92
N GLN A 1080 25.40 8.76 28.92
CA GLN A 1080 24.59 9.25 30.05
C GLN A 1080 23.56 8.22 30.54
N THR A 1081 22.94 7.46 29.62
CA THR A 1081 22.04 6.37 29.99
C THR A 1081 22.81 5.22 30.63
N LEU A 1082 23.99 4.86 30.12
CA LEU A 1082 24.83 3.77 30.64
C LEU A 1082 25.33 4.04 32.05
N ASP A 1083 25.90 5.22 32.29
CA ASP A 1083 26.52 5.58 33.58
C ASP A 1083 25.49 5.70 34.70
N THR A 1084 24.32 6.29 34.39
CA THR A 1084 23.18 6.31 35.32
C THR A 1084 22.66 4.89 35.56
N THR A 1085 22.51 4.05 34.53
CA THR A 1085 22.11 2.65 34.69
C THR A 1085 23.05 1.87 35.62
N LEU A 1086 24.36 2.01 35.41
CA LEU A 1086 25.38 1.34 36.22
C LEU A 1086 25.39 1.84 37.67
N SER A 1087 25.33 3.16 37.88
CA SER A 1087 25.29 3.76 39.23
C SER A 1087 24.10 3.25 40.04
N ASN A 1088 22.90 3.23 39.44
CA ASN A 1088 21.72 2.62 40.04
C ASN A 1088 21.91 1.11 40.32
N LYS A 1089 22.49 0.36 39.37
CA LYS A 1089 22.74 -1.08 39.54
C LYS A 1089 23.67 -1.36 40.73
N VAL A 1090 24.78 -0.65 40.84
CA VAL A 1090 25.76 -0.80 41.94
C VAL A 1090 25.14 -0.42 43.29
N ILE A 1091 24.40 0.69 43.37
CA ILE A 1091 23.70 1.10 44.60
C ILE A 1091 22.66 0.05 45.03
N SER A 1092 21.89 -0.46 44.06
CA SER A 1092 20.97 -1.57 44.27
C SER A 1092 21.69 -2.83 44.79
N ASP A 1093 22.79 -3.25 44.16
CA ASP A 1093 23.53 -4.45 44.58
C ASP A 1093 24.17 -4.30 45.98
N VAL A 1094 24.73 -3.13 46.31
CA VAL A 1094 25.33 -2.86 47.63
C VAL A 1094 24.25 -2.90 48.72
N LEU A 1095 23.10 -2.26 48.51
CA LEU A 1095 21.99 -2.28 49.46
C LEU A 1095 21.34 -3.67 49.57
N GLN A 1096 21.21 -4.42 48.46
CA GLN A 1096 20.77 -5.83 48.49
C GLN A 1096 21.77 -6.72 49.25
N SER A 1097 23.08 -6.52 49.06
CA SER A 1097 24.16 -7.27 49.73
C SER A 1097 24.23 -6.97 51.24
N TYR A 1098 24.00 -5.71 51.64
CA TYR A 1098 23.93 -5.33 53.05
C TYR A 1098 22.70 -5.96 53.73
N LYS A 1099 21.54 -5.90 53.06
CA LYS A 1099 20.28 -6.49 53.52
C LYS A 1099 20.33 -8.03 53.57
N SER A 1100 20.99 -8.70 52.62
CA SER A 1100 21.12 -10.16 52.60
C SER A 1100 22.08 -10.69 53.68
N LYS A 1101 23.00 -9.86 54.17
CA LYS A 1101 23.85 -10.13 55.36
C LYS A 1101 23.14 -9.88 56.69
N GLY A 1102 21.82 -9.64 56.67
CA GLY A 1102 20.99 -9.46 57.86
C GLY A 1102 20.97 -8.05 58.45
N ALA A 1103 21.61 -7.06 57.81
CA ALA A 1103 21.56 -5.68 58.26
C ALA A 1103 20.20 -5.04 57.94
N LYS A 1104 19.65 -4.28 58.90
CA LYS A 1104 18.38 -3.56 58.73
C LYS A 1104 18.65 -2.21 58.06
N LEU A 1105 18.10 -2.01 56.86
CA LEU A 1105 18.12 -0.71 56.16
C LEU A 1105 17.21 0.31 56.85
N THR A 1106 17.51 1.60 56.67
CA THR A 1106 16.62 2.70 57.04
C THR A 1106 15.51 2.91 56.00
N ASP A 1107 14.43 3.63 56.36
CA ASP A 1107 13.34 3.96 55.43
C ASP A 1107 13.81 4.78 54.21
N VAL A 1108 14.92 5.50 54.33
CA VAL A 1108 15.58 6.19 53.21
C VAL A 1108 16.31 5.17 52.34
N GLN A 1109 17.13 4.30 52.93
CA GLN A 1109 17.87 3.25 52.22
C GLN A 1109 16.95 2.25 51.49
N GLU A 1110 15.78 1.91 52.04
CA GLU A 1110 14.77 1.09 51.34
C GLU A 1110 14.16 1.81 50.12
N LYS A 1111 13.92 3.13 50.21
CA LYS A 1111 13.46 3.94 49.06
C LYS A 1111 14.54 4.05 47.99
N VAL A 1112 15.78 4.33 48.39
CA VAL A 1112 16.97 4.39 47.52
C VAL A 1112 17.17 3.04 46.83
N LEU A 1113 17.14 1.93 47.57
CA LEU A 1113 17.20 0.57 47.02
C LEU A 1113 16.10 0.33 45.97
N LYS A 1114 14.85 0.68 46.27
CA LYS A 1114 13.74 0.49 45.32
C LYS A 1114 13.93 1.34 44.06
N ALA A 1115 14.19 2.63 44.21
CA ALA A 1115 14.39 3.55 43.10
C ALA A 1115 15.60 3.15 42.23
N ALA A 1116 16.71 2.74 42.84
CA ALA A 1116 17.87 2.19 42.16
C ALA A 1116 17.54 0.92 41.37
N THR A 1117 16.80 -0.02 41.98
CA THR A 1117 16.36 -1.26 41.32
C THR A 1117 15.48 -0.96 40.10
N ASP A 1118 14.50 -0.08 40.24
CA ASP A 1118 13.57 0.31 39.17
C ASP A 1118 14.30 1.06 38.03
N ASN A 1119 15.11 2.07 38.38
CA ASN A 1119 15.88 2.89 37.43
C ASN A 1119 16.87 2.04 36.62
N ALA A 1120 17.62 1.14 37.26
CA ALA A 1120 18.52 0.23 36.55
C ALA A 1120 17.75 -0.67 35.56
N GLY A 1121 16.60 -1.20 35.97
CA GLY A 1121 15.73 -2.02 35.12
C GLY A 1121 15.11 -1.26 33.93
N ILE A 1122 14.91 0.05 34.05
CA ILE A 1122 14.51 0.93 32.94
C ILE A 1122 15.72 1.24 32.04
N GLY A 1123 16.87 1.49 32.64
CA GLY A 1123 18.12 1.85 31.96
C GLY A 1123 18.62 0.75 31.02
N PHE A 1124 18.69 -0.50 31.49
CA PHE A 1124 19.06 -1.63 30.64
C PHE A 1124 18.10 -1.88 29.47
N LYS A 1125 16.80 -1.52 29.59
CA LYS A 1125 15.84 -1.57 28.46
C LYS A 1125 16.06 -0.44 27.47
N ARG A 1126 16.30 0.77 27.97
CA ARG A 1126 16.57 1.97 27.17
C ARG A 1126 17.86 1.83 26.36
N LEU A 1127 18.90 1.24 26.95
CA LEU A 1127 20.14 0.89 26.24
C LEU A 1127 19.89 -0.12 25.11
N ALA A 1128 19.06 -1.15 25.32
CA ALA A 1128 18.71 -2.09 24.25
C ALA A 1128 18.02 -1.41 23.05
N GLN A 1129 17.17 -0.39 23.32
CA GLN A 1129 16.55 0.45 22.29
C GLN A 1129 17.54 1.33 21.50
N PHE A 1130 18.81 1.40 21.92
CA PHE A 1130 19.87 2.17 21.25
C PHE A 1130 20.78 1.30 20.37
N GLN A 1131 20.52 -0.01 20.26
CA GLN A 1131 21.24 -0.90 19.35
C GLN A 1131 20.80 -0.59 17.91
N ALA A 1132 21.72 -0.13 17.06
CA ALA A 1132 21.41 0.12 15.65
C ALA A 1132 21.15 -1.21 14.90
N LYS A 1133 20.45 -1.17 13.76
CA LYS A 1133 20.21 -2.35 12.91
C LYS A 1133 21.49 -3.03 12.40
N THR A 1134 22.60 -2.33 12.44
CA THR A 1134 23.96 -2.81 12.15
C THR A 1134 24.60 -3.60 13.30
N GLY A 1135 24.02 -3.60 14.51
CA GLY A 1135 24.53 -4.29 15.70
C GLY A 1135 25.25 -3.40 16.72
N GLY A 1136 25.90 -2.32 16.27
CA GLY A 1136 26.66 -1.41 17.13
C GLY A 1136 25.83 -0.27 17.74
N PHE A 1137 26.36 0.36 18.78
CA PHE A 1137 25.82 1.55 19.44
C PHE A 1137 26.57 2.81 18.98
N GLY A 1138 25.86 3.91 18.72
CA GLY A 1138 26.48 5.23 18.55
C GLY A 1138 26.29 6.09 19.80
N TRP A 1139 26.35 7.41 19.65
CA TRP A 1139 26.14 8.35 20.75
C TRP A 1139 24.65 8.59 21.07
N PHE A 1140 23.74 8.34 20.12
CA PHE A 1140 22.29 8.52 20.26
C PHE A 1140 21.53 7.40 19.54
N ALA A 1141 20.27 7.17 19.90
CA ALA A 1141 19.44 6.08 19.35
C ALA A 1141 19.37 6.05 17.81
N ASP A 1142 19.20 7.23 17.20
CA ASP A 1142 19.03 7.41 15.75
C ASP A 1142 20.35 7.82 15.04
N SER A 1143 21.53 7.62 15.65
CA SER A 1143 22.80 7.94 14.97
C SER A 1143 23.03 6.98 13.80
N GLY A 1144 23.09 7.52 12.58
CA GLY A 1144 23.19 6.73 11.35
C GLY A 1144 24.46 5.88 11.21
N GLU A 1145 25.47 6.13 12.04
CA GLU A 1145 26.66 5.31 12.19
C GLU A 1145 26.83 4.88 13.66
N SER A 1146 27.30 3.65 13.87
CA SER A 1146 27.63 3.09 15.18
C SER A 1146 29.10 3.37 15.51
N ASP A 1147 29.40 3.76 16.76
CA ASP A 1147 30.76 4.06 17.24
C ASP A 1147 31.39 2.83 17.92
N LEU A 1148 32.68 2.58 17.63
CA LEU A 1148 33.40 1.41 18.15
C LEU A 1148 33.59 1.48 19.67
N ASN A 1149 33.95 2.64 20.21
CA ASN A 1149 34.25 2.80 21.62
C ASN A 1149 32.98 2.79 22.46
N MET A 1150 31.89 3.41 21.98
CA MET A 1150 30.56 3.31 22.61
C MET A 1150 30.02 1.87 22.58
N THR A 1151 30.19 1.15 21.46
CA THR A 1151 29.78 -0.25 21.38
C THR A 1151 30.55 -1.12 22.39
N LEU A 1152 31.86 -0.98 22.48
CA LEU A 1152 32.69 -1.69 23.46
C LEU A 1152 32.36 -1.28 24.91
N LEU A 1153 32.11 0.01 25.18
CA LEU A 1153 31.77 0.52 26.50
C LEU A 1153 30.43 -0.03 27.01
N VAL A 1154 29.39 -0.03 26.17
CA VAL A 1154 28.09 -0.63 26.48
C VAL A 1154 28.25 -2.13 26.74
N MET A 1155 28.93 -2.86 25.84
CA MET A 1155 29.10 -4.30 25.98
C MET A 1155 29.94 -4.72 27.19
N MET A 1156 30.99 -3.98 27.54
CA MET A 1156 31.81 -4.21 28.73
C MET A 1156 30.99 -4.03 30.01
N ASN A 1157 30.16 -2.99 30.08
CA ASN A 1157 29.30 -2.74 31.24
C ASN A 1157 28.14 -3.74 31.35
N LEU A 1158 27.64 -4.26 30.22
CA LEU A 1158 26.68 -5.37 30.23
C LEU A 1158 27.32 -6.68 30.72
N ALA A 1159 28.59 -6.97 30.36
CA ALA A 1159 29.32 -8.13 30.88
C ALA A 1159 29.42 -8.10 32.42
N LEU A 1160 29.72 -6.93 32.99
CA LEU A 1160 29.86 -6.71 34.43
C LEU A 1160 28.54 -6.82 35.23
N SER A 1161 27.38 -6.89 34.57
CA SER A 1161 26.06 -6.88 35.23
C SER A 1161 25.56 -8.28 35.69
N GLU A 1162 26.22 -9.35 35.22
CA GLU A 1162 26.02 -10.79 35.47
C GLU A 1162 24.63 -11.43 35.20
N ARG A 1163 23.51 -10.70 35.40
CA ARG A 1163 22.14 -11.27 35.38
C ARG A 1163 21.62 -11.54 33.95
N VAL A 1164 21.50 -12.83 33.61
CA VAL A 1164 21.07 -13.39 32.31
C VAL A 1164 19.78 -12.79 31.75
N THR A 1165 18.80 -12.46 32.61
CA THR A 1165 17.46 -12.01 32.22
C THR A 1165 17.40 -10.67 31.48
N PHE A 1166 18.43 -9.84 31.56
CA PHE A 1166 18.49 -8.55 30.86
C PHE A 1166 19.28 -8.62 29.55
N ILE A 1167 20.18 -9.59 29.43
CA ILE A 1167 20.97 -9.81 28.22
C ILE A 1167 20.08 -10.32 27.08
N SER A 1168 19.01 -11.08 27.39
CA SER A 1168 18.01 -11.52 26.41
C SER A 1168 17.12 -10.39 25.81
N LEU A 1169 17.43 -9.13 26.09
CA LEU A 1169 16.82 -7.96 25.44
C LEU A 1169 17.68 -7.41 24.30
N TYR A 1170 18.88 -7.94 24.09
CA TYR A 1170 19.87 -7.50 23.09
C TYR A 1170 20.16 -8.63 22.11
N ASP A 1171 20.43 -8.28 20.84
CA ASP A 1171 21.06 -9.24 19.93
C ASP A 1171 22.58 -9.14 20.02
N PHE A 1172 23.15 -9.84 21.00
CA PHE A 1172 24.61 -9.91 21.18
C PHE A 1172 25.33 -10.43 19.94
N ARG A 1173 24.70 -11.32 19.15
CA ARG A 1173 25.35 -11.94 17.98
C ARG A 1173 25.59 -10.89 16.90
N VAL A 1174 24.57 -10.09 16.59
CA VAL A 1174 24.70 -8.99 15.61
C VAL A 1174 25.67 -7.90 16.11
N THR A 1175 25.75 -7.61 17.42
CA THR A 1175 26.80 -6.72 17.97
C THR A 1175 28.20 -7.32 17.84
N TYR A 1176 28.36 -8.61 18.13
CA TYR A 1176 29.66 -9.29 18.07
C TYR A 1176 30.16 -9.41 16.63
N ASP A 1177 29.30 -9.84 15.70
CA ASP A 1177 29.59 -9.84 14.26
C ASP A 1177 30.04 -8.44 13.81
N TRP A 1178 29.30 -7.38 14.18
CA TRP A 1178 29.68 -6.00 13.88
C TRP A 1178 31.07 -5.63 14.44
N LEU A 1179 31.39 -6.02 15.69
CA LEU A 1179 32.69 -5.77 16.32
C LEU A 1179 33.83 -6.49 15.57
N THR A 1180 33.63 -7.75 15.14
CA THR A 1180 34.67 -8.48 14.38
C THR A 1180 34.99 -7.82 13.04
N THR A 1181 34.06 -7.11 12.40
CA THR A 1181 34.33 -6.35 11.16
C THR A 1181 35.27 -5.15 11.34
N LYS A 1182 35.64 -4.77 12.58
CA LYS A 1182 36.39 -3.54 12.87
C LYS A 1182 37.92 -3.72 12.95
N ASN A 1183 38.44 -4.89 12.60
CA ASN A 1183 39.90 -5.17 12.54
C ASN A 1183 40.64 -4.76 13.84
N ILE A 1184 40.02 -5.04 14.99
CA ILE A 1184 40.54 -4.64 16.30
C ILE A 1184 41.81 -5.44 16.61
N LEU A 1185 42.92 -4.74 16.87
CA LEU A 1185 44.18 -5.38 17.25
C LEU A 1185 44.06 -6.01 18.66
N PRO A 1186 44.31 -7.31 18.86
CA PRO A 1186 44.11 -7.97 20.15
C PRO A 1186 44.89 -7.35 21.33
N GLY A 1187 46.05 -6.75 21.04
CA GLY A 1187 46.88 -6.05 22.03
C GLY A 1187 46.53 -4.57 22.28
N SER A 1188 45.49 -4.01 21.64
CA SER A 1188 45.03 -2.65 21.93
C SER A 1188 44.08 -2.64 23.14
N PRO A 1189 43.80 -1.46 23.75
CA PRO A 1189 42.78 -1.34 24.78
C PRO A 1189 41.40 -1.87 24.33
N GLN A 1190 41.03 -1.63 23.07
CA GLN A 1190 39.80 -2.17 22.47
C GLN A 1190 39.85 -3.71 22.34
N GLY A 1191 41.00 -4.28 21.97
CA GLY A 1191 41.19 -5.73 21.87
C GLY A 1191 41.08 -6.43 23.23
N ILE A 1192 41.68 -5.85 24.26
CA ILE A 1192 41.60 -6.33 25.65
C ILE A 1192 40.13 -6.30 26.15
N VAL A 1193 39.40 -5.22 25.87
CA VAL A 1193 37.98 -5.09 26.24
C VAL A 1193 37.11 -6.10 25.48
N LEU A 1194 37.36 -6.31 24.17
CA LEU A 1194 36.67 -7.34 23.40
C LEU A 1194 36.94 -8.75 23.96
N SER A 1195 38.20 -9.10 24.29
CA SER A 1195 38.53 -10.40 24.88
C SER A 1195 37.85 -10.63 26.24
N PHE A 1196 37.65 -9.57 27.03
CA PHE A 1196 36.85 -9.65 28.26
C PHE A 1196 35.37 -9.92 27.96
N ILE A 1197 34.76 -9.18 27.03
CA ILE A 1197 33.37 -9.37 26.56
C ILE A 1197 33.17 -10.82 26.06
N GLU A 1198 34.07 -11.31 25.21
CA GLU A 1198 34.08 -12.70 24.72
C GLU A 1198 34.07 -13.71 25.87
N SER A 1199 34.97 -13.53 26.85
CA SER A 1199 35.11 -14.44 27.99
C SER A 1199 33.84 -14.59 28.84
N VAL A 1200 32.99 -13.55 28.86
CA VAL A 1200 31.74 -13.50 29.65
C VAL A 1200 30.52 -13.93 28.84
N PHE A 1201 30.41 -13.51 27.57
CA PHE A 1201 29.21 -13.76 26.75
C PHE A 1201 29.30 -15.01 25.87
N VAL A 1202 30.44 -15.27 25.22
CA VAL A 1202 30.58 -16.41 24.27
C VAL A 1202 30.60 -17.77 25.01
N ARG A 1203 30.80 -17.76 26.33
CA ARG A 1203 30.63 -18.94 27.20
C ARG A 1203 29.18 -19.15 27.68
N LYS A 1204 28.24 -18.29 27.27
CA LYS A 1204 26.91 -18.13 27.90
C LYS A 1204 25.74 -18.09 26.90
N TYR A 1205 26.02 -18.07 25.59
CA TYR A 1205 25.08 -17.86 24.47
C TYR A 1205 25.50 -18.57 23.17
#